data_AF-A0A7C2ZZL6-F1
#
_entry.id   AF-A0A7C2ZZL6-F1
#
_cell.length_a   1.000
_cell.length_b   1.000
_cell.length_c   1.000
_cell.angle_alpha   90.00
_cell.angle_beta   90.00
_cell.angle_gamma   90.00
#
_symmetry.space_group_name_H-M   'P 1'
#
loop_
_entity.id
_entity.type
_entity.pdbx_description
1 polymer ?
#
loop_
_entity_poly.entity_id
_entity_poly.type
_entity_poly.pdbx_seq_one_letter_code
_entity_poly.pdbx_strand_id
1 'polypeptide(L)'
;APDERAHLQALLARPLPPDRPYLRVWHTFPPLFQPDPKALVTIGRTMFETDGLPPEWVAASQRVDLLWVPSDFNRETFQQAGLPAERLRVLPGCLEVERYGPHVAPWPLQTGRRFVFLSIFDWSPRKGWDVLLRAWGQAFHPDDDVALVLKVFASGGQTTAQIRAEIDRLLRATFGDRPLAPIFLWDGVLAESDLPRLYRAVQAFVLPTRGEGWGRPLMEAMASGLPTIATGWGGHRAFMTPENSYLLDYRLVPVPEAALTVLPTYRGQRWAEPDREQLVETLRRVVADPEAARQRGERARAEIAARFSPAAVGAILRERVAEAADRARPRRWVVGGGPRSDGRPAPQEVAAVATTPGQPAPPEGASEDRREAPAVAVCWQGEFFVAHSLALVNRELARALLRTGRVTLRVEAPTRPAGEWADDPRWAALRMALDRDLAGPVVTIRHRWPPDFSPAPGPLVLIQPWEFGRLPRHWLGPLAERVTEVWVPSSYVRRCYLESGVPAEKVWVIPNGVDPARFHPDVPPLALPTRKSVRFLFVGGTLWRKGVDLLLQAYCRAFRRDDDVCLVIKDFGQDSFYRGQGLGAEIRRLQADPSAPEIVYLTGTMAEADLPRLYTAATCLVHPYRGEGFALPVAEALACGRPVIVTRGGACDDFCPEGLTDWLPATRREIQLEWPTVGPAWVLEPDREALVERLRAVYEDPAAASRRGLAASHIIRTRLTWEVAAARALHRLLALGRAAAVTPAPGEMATGQPNGAPVWSGGLDLSPTDPAVRLFAEGQALLQAGDLEAAERALERALDLNPYLVAAQYLLGCVALERGRLEAALQAFEQAVADAPEVADFHNGLGVALWRAGRLAEAAAAFERALACDPQHLGAWLNRAGLAVEQGQEPVARRALERARALAPDDPRVQALAARLA
;
A
#
# COMPACT_ATOMS: atom_id res chain seq x y z
N ALA A 1 -12.85 14.76 20.24
CA ALA A 1 -13.98 14.68 21.21
C ALA A 1 -15.16 13.91 20.59
N PRO A 2 -16.12 13.35 21.36
CA PRO A 2 -17.28 12.61 20.82
C PRO A 2 -18.15 13.42 19.85
N ASP A 3 -18.14 14.74 20.00
CA ASP A 3 -18.95 15.69 19.23
C ASP A 3 -18.45 15.87 17.78
N GLU A 4 -17.14 15.83 17.56
CA GLU A 4 -16.55 16.04 16.22
C GLU A 4 -16.85 14.91 15.24
N ARG A 5 -16.87 13.66 15.71
CA ARG A 5 -17.19 12.50 14.86
C ARG A 5 -18.65 12.56 14.41
N ALA A 6 -19.56 12.85 15.35
CA ALA A 6 -20.98 13.02 15.05
C ALA A 6 -21.21 14.22 14.11
N HIS A 7 -20.50 15.32 14.33
CA HIS A 7 -20.55 16.50 13.47
C HIS A 7 -20.04 16.22 12.05
N LEU A 8 -18.90 15.54 11.90
CA LEU A 8 -18.37 15.14 10.60
C LEU A 8 -19.29 14.16 9.87
N GLN A 9 -19.86 13.18 10.59
CA GLN A 9 -20.86 12.27 10.02
C GLN A 9 -22.11 13.02 9.56
N ALA A 10 -22.58 14.01 10.33
CA ALA A 10 -23.69 14.86 9.94
C ALA A 10 -23.37 15.73 8.71
N LEU A 11 -22.13 16.21 8.57
CA LEU A 11 -21.67 16.93 7.38
C LEU A 11 -21.57 16.01 6.15
N LEU A 12 -21.03 14.80 6.30
CA LEU A 12 -20.94 13.81 5.23
C LEU A 12 -22.33 13.32 4.76
N ALA A 13 -23.30 13.28 5.67
CA ALA A 13 -24.68 12.90 5.38
C ALA A 13 -25.49 14.03 4.73
N ARG A 14 -24.96 15.26 4.62
CA ARG A 14 -25.62 16.38 3.94
C ARG A 14 -25.31 16.33 2.44
N PRO A 15 -26.26 15.94 1.58
CA PRO A 15 -26.05 16.02 0.14
C PRO A 15 -25.87 17.48 -0.29
N LEU A 16 -25.02 17.71 -1.29
CA LEU A 16 -24.97 19.00 -1.96
C LEU A 16 -26.32 19.24 -2.64
N PRO A 17 -26.98 20.38 -2.43
CA PRO A 17 -28.27 20.66 -3.07
C PRO A 17 -28.08 20.70 -4.59
N PRO A 18 -28.93 20.01 -5.37
CA PRO A 18 -28.73 19.81 -6.81
C PRO A 18 -28.71 21.12 -7.62
N ASP A 19 -29.39 22.16 -7.10
CA ASP A 19 -29.57 23.45 -7.77
C ASP A 19 -28.73 24.57 -7.13
N ARG A 20 -27.92 24.23 -6.11
CA ARG A 20 -27.06 25.24 -5.48
C ARG A 20 -25.66 25.19 -6.06
N PRO A 21 -25.13 26.34 -6.49
CA PRO A 21 -23.74 26.43 -6.85
C PRO A 21 -22.82 26.03 -5.68
N TYR A 22 -21.77 25.28 -5.97
CA TYR A 22 -20.78 24.86 -4.98
C TYR A 22 -19.34 25.08 -5.48
N LEU A 23 -18.39 25.11 -4.54
CA LEU A 23 -16.97 25.08 -4.82
C LEU A 23 -16.47 23.65 -4.66
N ARG A 24 -15.70 23.15 -5.63
CA ARG A 24 -15.07 21.82 -5.57
C ARG A 24 -13.63 21.98 -5.12
N VAL A 25 -13.21 21.30 -4.05
CA VAL A 25 -11.81 21.31 -3.60
C VAL A 25 -11.20 19.91 -3.71
N TRP A 26 -10.15 19.77 -4.51
CA TRP A 26 -9.30 18.59 -4.59
C TRP A 26 -8.09 18.76 -3.69
N HIS A 27 -7.95 17.99 -2.62
CA HIS A 27 -6.72 17.98 -1.81
C HIS A 27 -5.90 16.73 -2.11
N THR A 28 -5.08 16.78 -3.16
CA THR A 28 -4.32 15.63 -3.68
C THR A 28 -3.24 16.08 -4.69
N PHE A 29 -2.55 15.13 -5.33
CA PHE A 29 -1.57 15.38 -6.39
C PHE A 29 -2.24 15.82 -7.70
N PRO A 30 -1.63 16.73 -8.48
CA PRO A 30 -2.26 17.30 -9.68
C PRO A 30 -2.79 16.30 -10.73
N PRO A 31 -2.12 15.16 -11.02
CA PRO A 31 -2.64 14.21 -12.00
C PRO A 31 -4.06 13.70 -11.71
N LEU A 32 -4.50 13.74 -10.44
CA LEU A 32 -5.83 13.32 -10.01
C LEU A 32 -6.89 14.44 -10.06
N PHE A 33 -6.50 15.66 -10.43
CA PHE A 33 -7.45 16.75 -10.60
C PHE A 33 -8.39 16.47 -11.77
N GLN A 34 -9.69 16.55 -11.48
CA GLN A 34 -10.76 16.43 -12.46
C GLN A 34 -11.60 17.70 -12.46
N PRO A 35 -11.90 18.27 -13.64
CA PRO A 35 -12.85 19.38 -13.73
C PRO A 35 -14.24 18.88 -13.33
N ASP A 36 -14.99 19.73 -12.63
CA ASP A 36 -16.39 19.47 -12.30
C ASP A 36 -17.26 20.51 -13.01
N PRO A 37 -17.99 20.14 -14.08
CA PRO A 37 -18.79 21.08 -14.87
C PRO A 37 -19.91 21.77 -14.08
N LYS A 38 -20.31 21.22 -12.93
CA LYS A 38 -21.36 21.76 -12.07
C LYS A 38 -20.82 22.66 -10.96
N ALA A 39 -19.52 22.58 -10.68
CA ALA A 39 -18.88 23.45 -9.71
C ALA A 39 -18.76 24.87 -10.27
N LEU A 40 -18.96 25.88 -9.42
CA LEU A 40 -18.68 27.27 -9.77
C LEU A 40 -17.20 27.49 -10.06
N VAL A 41 -16.36 26.87 -9.24
CA VAL A 41 -14.91 26.92 -9.29
C VAL A 41 -14.39 25.58 -8.78
N THR A 42 -13.51 24.98 -9.57
CA THR A 42 -12.71 23.82 -9.18
C THR A 42 -11.37 24.29 -8.65
N ILE A 43 -11.04 23.90 -7.43
CA ILE A 43 -9.85 24.30 -6.70
C ILE A 43 -8.97 23.07 -6.49
N GLY A 44 -7.73 23.09 -6.98
CA GLY A 44 -6.72 22.11 -6.59
C GLY A 44 -5.93 22.60 -5.38
N ARG A 45 -5.69 21.77 -4.37
CA ARG A 45 -4.83 22.08 -3.23
C ARG A 45 -3.67 21.08 -3.16
N THR A 46 -2.46 21.54 -3.42
CA THR A 46 -1.27 20.70 -3.57
C THR A 46 0.02 21.44 -3.16
N MET A 47 1.16 20.75 -3.17
CA MET A 47 2.47 21.29 -2.83
C MET A 47 3.58 20.46 -3.47
N PHE A 48 4.79 21.02 -3.56
CA PHE A 48 5.97 20.33 -4.08
C PHE A 48 7.24 20.82 -3.38
N GLU A 49 8.32 20.04 -3.42
CA GLU A 49 9.48 20.24 -2.52
C GLU A 49 10.72 20.87 -3.15
N THR A 50 10.71 21.11 -4.47
CA THR A 50 11.90 21.55 -5.24
C THR A 50 11.68 22.88 -5.97
N ASP A 51 12.67 23.34 -6.73
CA ASP A 51 12.59 24.60 -7.50
C ASP A 51 11.84 24.49 -8.84
N GLY A 52 11.34 23.29 -9.18
CA GLY A 52 10.63 23.04 -10.42
C GLY A 52 9.50 22.03 -10.23
N LEU A 53 8.69 21.84 -11.27
CA LEU A 53 7.61 20.86 -11.27
C LEU A 53 7.79 19.84 -12.39
N PRO A 54 7.28 18.60 -12.21
CA PRO A 54 7.12 17.68 -13.31
C PRO A 54 6.21 18.29 -14.40
N PRO A 55 6.53 18.15 -15.70
CA PRO A 55 5.71 18.71 -16.78
C PRO A 55 4.23 18.28 -16.72
N GLU A 56 3.97 17.04 -16.32
CA GLU A 56 2.62 16.52 -16.15
C GLU A 56 1.85 17.15 -14.99
N TRP A 57 2.56 17.64 -13.95
CA TRP A 57 1.94 18.41 -12.87
C TRP A 57 1.52 19.80 -13.33
N VAL A 58 2.31 20.44 -14.19
CA VAL A 58 1.96 21.73 -14.81
C VAL A 58 0.70 21.54 -15.65
N ALA A 59 0.68 20.55 -16.54
CA ALA A 59 -0.47 20.27 -17.40
C ALA A 59 -1.73 19.92 -16.61
N ALA A 60 -1.62 19.09 -15.57
CA ALA A 60 -2.77 18.70 -14.76
C ALA A 60 -3.30 19.84 -13.87
N SER A 61 -2.42 20.71 -13.38
CA SER A 61 -2.80 21.90 -12.61
C SER A 61 -3.56 22.93 -13.43
N GLN A 62 -3.45 22.91 -14.76
CA GLN A 62 -4.25 23.78 -15.63
C GLN A 62 -5.73 23.37 -15.71
N ARG A 63 -6.10 22.16 -15.25
CA ARG A 63 -7.47 21.62 -15.28
C ARG A 63 -8.40 22.19 -14.20
N VAL A 64 -7.86 22.91 -13.21
CA VAL A 64 -8.62 23.47 -12.07
C VAL A 64 -8.58 24.98 -12.09
N ASP A 65 -9.70 25.67 -11.90
CA ASP A 65 -9.78 27.13 -11.99
C ASP A 65 -8.78 27.86 -11.07
N LEU A 66 -8.63 27.39 -9.83
CA LEU A 66 -7.69 27.93 -8.84
C LEU A 66 -6.77 26.83 -8.28
N LEU A 67 -5.57 27.21 -7.91
CA LEU A 67 -4.63 26.34 -7.20
C LEU A 67 -4.24 26.96 -5.85
N TRP A 68 -4.46 26.20 -4.78
CA TRP A 68 -4.07 26.56 -3.43
C TRP A 68 -2.79 25.81 -3.04
N VAL A 69 -1.75 26.57 -2.73
CA VAL A 69 -0.43 26.07 -2.32
C VAL A 69 -0.10 26.58 -0.91
N PRO A 70 0.73 25.89 -0.13
CA PRO A 70 0.83 26.19 1.31
C PRO A 70 1.77 27.35 1.66
N SER A 71 2.62 27.80 0.72
CA SER A 71 3.64 28.81 1.00
C SER A 71 3.92 29.68 -0.23
N ASP A 72 4.56 30.82 0.00
CA ASP A 72 5.08 31.66 -1.08
C ASP A 72 6.12 30.93 -1.92
N PHE A 73 6.97 30.09 -1.30
CA PHE A 73 7.90 29.19 -1.99
C PHE A 73 7.17 28.34 -3.04
N ASN A 74 6.08 27.66 -2.64
CA ASN A 74 5.32 26.86 -3.59
C ASN A 74 4.63 27.72 -4.64
N ARG A 75 4.12 28.90 -4.30
CA ARG A 75 3.54 29.81 -5.29
C ARG A 75 4.56 30.18 -6.35
N GLU A 76 5.77 30.52 -5.94
CA GLU A 76 6.88 30.85 -6.83
C GLU A 76 7.29 29.66 -7.70
N THR A 77 7.45 28.46 -7.13
CA THR A 77 7.76 27.24 -7.90
C THR A 77 6.70 26.97 -8.97
N PHE A 78 5.41 27.05 -8.63
CA PHE A 78 4.33 26.82 -9.59
C PHE A 78 4.23 27.92 -10.64
N GLN A 79 4.51 29.17 -10.28
CA GLN A 79 4.53 30.29 -11.21
C GLN A 79 5.70 30.19 -12.19
N GLN A 80 6.90 29.84 -11.71
CA GLN A 80 8.09 29.64 -12.54
C GLN A 80 7.92 28.46 -13.50
N ALA A 81 7.16 27.44 -13.11
CA ALA A 81 6.78 26.33 -13.98
C ALA A 81 5.71 26.69 -15.04
N GLY A 82 5.27 27.96 -15.10
CA GLY A 82 4.38 28.48 -16.14
C GLY A 82 2.90 28.55 -15.77
N LEU A 83 2.54 28.41 -14.49
CA LEU A 83 1.15 28.62 -14.08
C LEU A 83 0.82 30.12 -13.87
N PRO A 84 -0.36 30.59 -14.31
CA PRO A 84 -0.72 32.00 -14.17
C PRO A 84 -0.85 32.43 -12.70
N ALA A 85 -0.16 33.52 -12.34
CA ALA A 85 -0.10 34.02 -10.97
C ALA A 85 -1.49 34.34 -10.39
N GLU A 86 -2.40 34.81 -11.23
CA GLU A 86 -3.77 35.12 -10.85
C GLU A 86 -4.59 33.90 -10.43
N ARG A 87 -4.14 32.67 -10.74
CA ARG A 87 -4.78 31.40 -10.33
C ARG A 87 -4.19 30.81 -9.05
N LEU A 88 -3.02 31.27 -8.61
CA LEU A 88 -2.31 30.70 -7.46
C LEU A 88 -2.65 31.45 -6.17
N ARG A 89 -3.07 30.74 -5.12
CA ARG A 89 -3.29 31.31 -3.79
C ARG A 89 -2.54 30.57 -2.72
N VAL A 90 -2.07 31.31 -1.73
CA VAL A 90 -1.47 30.72 -0.54
C VAL A 90 -2.56 30.38 0.47
N LEU A 91 -2.58 29.12 0.89
CA LEU A 91 -3.37 28.58 1.99
C LEU A 91 -2.47 27.69 2.87
N PRO A 92 -1.92 28.24 3.96
CA PRO A 92 -0.98 27.53 4.83
C PRO A 92 -1.53 26.24 5.44
N GLY A 93 -0.65 25.35 5.88
CA GLY A 93 -1.02 24.27 6.79
C GLY A 93 -1.32 24.81 8.19
N CYS A 94 -2.21 24.12 8.94
CA CYS A 94 -2.49 24.44 10.34
C CYS A 94 -2.11 23.28 11.27
N LEU A 95 -1.91 23.60 12.55
CA LEU A 95 -1.57 22.66 13.61
C LEU A 95 -2.30 23.03 14.90
N GLU A 96 -2.86 22.02 15.60
CA GLU A 96 -3.41 22.18 16.95
C GLU A 96 -2.26 22.36 17.96
N VAL A 97 -1.92 23.60 18.29
CA VAL A 97 -0.73 23.91 19.10
C VAL A 97 -0.82 23.39 20.53
N GLU A 98 -2.03 23.31 21.08
CA GLU A 98 -2.25 22.74 22.41
C GLU A 98 -1.96 21.24 22.46
N ARG A 99 -2.12 20.50 21.35
CA ARG A 99 -1.72 19.09 21.29
C ARG A 99 -0.22 18.89 21.54
N TYR A 100 0.60 19.93 21.33
CA TYR A 100 2.04 19.95 21.54
C TYR A 100 2.44 20.85 22.72
N GLY A 101 1.50 21.12 23.62
CA GLY A 101 1.67 22.04 24.74
C GLY A 101 2.67 21.60 25.81
N PRO A 102 3.10 22.54 26.68
CA PRO A 102 3.96 22.22 27.83
C PRO A 102 3.27 21.29 28.84
N HIS A 103 1.94 21.17 28.78
CA HIS A 103 1.14 20.25 29.61
C HIS A 103 1.29 18.77 29.19
N VAL A 104 1.88 18.49 28.02
CA VAL A 104 2.09 17.12 27.54
C VAL A 104 3.25 16.48 28.30
N ALA A 105 3.00 15.33 28.92
CA ALA A 105 4.02 14.58 29.64
C ALA A 105 5.10 14.03 28.69
N PRO A 106 6.40 14.21 28.98
CA PRO A 106 7.47 13.73 28.11
C PRO A 106 7.48 12.21 28.02
N TRP A 107 7.89 11.71 26.86
CA TRP A 107 8.15 10.28 26.67
C TRP A 107 9.38 9.84 27.48
N PRO A 108 9.37 8.67 28.15
CA PRO A 108 10.50 8.21 28.97
C PRO A 108 11.66 7.69 28.11
N LEU A 109 12.31 8.58 27.39
CA LEU A 109 13.39 8.30 26.46
C LEU A 109 14.66 7.86 27.20
N GLN A 110 15.18 6.68 26.90
CA GLN A 110 16.36 6.11 27.56
C GLN A 110 17.61 6.28 26.69
N THR A 111 18.10 7.52 26.55
CA THR A 111 19.36 7.80 25.83
C THR A 111 20.58 7.77 26.74
N GLY A 112 20.39 7.94 28.05
CA GLY A 112 21.47 8.14 29.02
C GLY A 112 22.21 9.46 28.87
N ARG A 113 21.68 10.40 28.08
CA ARG A 113 22.30 11.71 27.79
C ARG A 113 21.38 12.87 28.14
N ARG A 114 21.95 13.97 28.64
CA ARG A 114 21.18 15.15 29.07
C ARG A 114 20.64 15.99 27.92
N PHE A 115 21.35 16.06 26.79
CA PHE A 115 20.94 16.87 25.66
C PHE A 115 20.64 16.02 24.43
N VAL A 116 19.36 15.89 24.09
CA VAL A 116 18.91 15.03 23.00
C VAL A 116 18.42 15.86 21.82
N PHE A 117 19.00 15.60 20.65
CA PHE A 117 18.51 16.07 19.36
C PHE A 117 17.55 15.04 18.77
N LEU A 118 16.47 15.52 18.17
CA LEU A 118 15.49 14.71 17.45
C LEU A 118 15.46 15.08 15.97
N SER A 119 15.35 14.06 15.13
CA SER A 119 15.01 14.22 13.73
C SER A 119 13.93 13.21 13.34
N ILE A 120 12.86 13.68 12.68
CA ILE A 120 11.75 12.85 12.22
C ILE A 120 11.54 13.05 10.71
N PHE A 121 11.69 11.98 9.92
CA PHE A 121 11.59 12.08 8.45
C PHE A 121 11.37 10.72 7.76
N ASP A 122 10.95 10.79 6.48
CA ASP A 122 10.92 9.65 5.55
C ASP A 122 12.35 9.31 5.08
N TRP A 123 12.73 8.04 5.03
CA TRP A 123 14.08 7.60 4.65
C TRP A 123 14.35 7.82 3.15
N SER A 124 14.76 9.05 2.83
CA SER A 124 14.91 9.54 1.46
C SER A 124 16.10 10.52 1.37
N PRO A 125 16.90 10.50 0.29
CA PRO A 125 18.00 11.45 0.07
C PRO A 125 17.58 12.92 0.16
N ARG A 126 16.32 13.26 -0.16
CA ARG A 126 15.79 14.62 -0.02
C ARG A 126 15.85 15.13 1.41
N LYS A 127 15.77 14.24 2.41
CA LYS A 127 15.69 14.63 3.82
C LYS A 127 17.03 15.00 4.44
N GLY A 128 18.14 14.87 3.71
CA GLY A 128 19.46 15.34 4.16
C GLY A 128 20.04 14.54 5.33
N TRP A 129 19.62 13.28 5.51
CA TRP A 129 20.07 12.43 6.61
C TRP A 129 21.59 12.19 6.57
N ASP A 130 22.18 12.16 5.39
CA ASP A 130 23.62 12.05 5.16
C ASP A 130 24.38 13.29 5.65
N VAL A 131 23.84 14.48 5.39
CA VAL A 131 24.39 15.76 5.86
C VAL A 131 24.33 15.81 7.39
N LEU A 132 23.19 15.42 7.97
CA LEU A 132 22.99 15.37 9.42
C LEU A 132 24.00 14.43 10.10
N LEU A 133 24.18 13.21 9.59
CA LEU A 133 25.07 12.22 10.19
C LEU A 133 26.55 12.62 10.10
N ARG A 134 26.96 13.22 8.98
CA ARG A 134 28.32 13.76 8.84
C ARG A 134 28.56 14.93 9.77
N ALA A 135 27.61 15.87 9.86
CA ALA A 135 27.73 16.99 10.80
C ALA A 135 27.74 16.50 12.26
N TRP A 136 26.92 15.51 12.61
CA TRP A 136 26.89 14.92 13.95
C TRP A 136 28.24 14.33 14.37
N GLY A 137 28.82 13.48 13.51
CA GLY A 137 30.11 12.83 13.79
C GLY A 137 31.29 13.81 13.87
N GLN A 138 31.17 14.98 13.23
CA GLN A 138 32.15 16.07 13.32
C GLN A 138 31.90 16.98 14.53
N ALA A 139 30.64 17.22 14.90
CA ALA A 139 30.26 18.16 15.94
C ALA A 139 30.64 17.67 17.35
N PHE A 140 30.46 16.38 17.63
CA PHE A 140 30.49 15.84 18.99
C PHE A 140 31.43 14.63 19.18
N HIS A 141 32.01 14.53 20.37
CA HIS A 141 32.79 13.41 20.87
C HIS A 141 31.88 12.37 21.56
N PRO A 142 32.20 11.06 21.57
CA PRO A 142 31.50 10.03 22.35
C PRO A 142 31.21 10.36 23.82
N ASP A 143 32.08 11.18 24.42
CA ASP A 143 31.99 11.58 25.83
C ASP A 143 31.12 12.81 26.05
N ASP A 144 30.76 13.53 24.99
CA ASP A 144 29.82 14.64 25.09
C ASP A 144 28.47 14.13 25.57
N ASP A 145 27.80 14.91 26.41
CA ASP A 145 26.52 14.55 27.02
C ASP A 145 25.33 14.79 26.09
N VAL A 146 25.47 14.30 24.86
CA VAL A 146 24.55 14.51 23.74
C VAL A 146 24.13 13.19 23.09
N ALA A 147 22.92 13.14 22.56
CA ALA A 147 22.43 12.02 21.74
C ALA A 147 21.61 12.51 20.54
N LEU A 148 21.67 11.76 19.43
CA LEU A 148 20.81 11.98 18.27
C LEU A 148 19.79 10.85 18.18
N VAL A 149 18.50 11.18 18.20
CA VAL A 149 17.41 10.24 17.94
C VAL A 149 16.87 10.45 16.54
N LEU A 150 16.92 9.40 15.73
CA LEU A 150 16.35 9.35 14.39
C LEU A 150 15.06 8.54 14.43
N LYS A 151 13.92 9.19 14.30
CA LYS A 151 12.64 8.52 14.07
C LYS A 151 12.31 8.54 12.59
N VAL A 152 12.49 7.39 11.95
CA VAL A 152 12.35 7.26 10.50
C VAL A 152 11.15 6.41 10.13
N PHE A 153 10.62 6.64 8.94
CA PHE A 153 9.72 5.73 8.25
C PHE A 153 10.24 5.55 6.82
N ALA A 154 9.96 4.42 6.18
CA ALA A 154 10.49 4.12 4.86
C ALA A 154 9.34 3.94 3.86
N SER A 155 8.91 5.04 3.23
CA SER A 155 7.91 4.97 2.17
C SER A 155 8.38 4.16 0.95
N GLY A 156 9.70 4.01 0.77
CA GLY A 156 10.32 3.13 -0.24
C GLY A 156 10.41 1.65 0.16
N GLY A 157 9.91 1.25 1.33
CA GLY A 157 9.85 -0.15 1.77
C GLY A 157 11.11 -0.69 2.45
N GLN A 158 12.11 0.15 2.75
CA GLN A 158 13.30 -0.28 3.49
C GLN A 158 12.96 -0.69 4.93
N THR A 159 13.59 -1.77 5.38
CA THR A 159 13.54 -2.21 6.78
C THR A 159 14.48 -1.39 7.66
N THR A 160 14.21 -1.31 8.95
CA THR A 160 15.10 -0.70 9.95
C THR A 160 16.53 -1.27 9.88
N ALA A 161 16.67 -2.57 9.63
CA ALA A 161 17.98 -3.22 9.51
C ALA A 161 18.78 -2.70 8.30
N GLN A 162 18.12 -2.51 7.15
CA GLN A 162 18.74 -1.92 5.96
C GLN A 162 19.15 -0.46 6.21
N ILE A 163 18.29 0.33 6.86
CA ILE A 163 18.58 1.72 7.23
C ILE A 163 19.81 1.78 8.16
N ARG A 164 19.85 0.91 9.18
CA ARG A 164 21.00 0.83 10.10
C ARG A 164 22.29 0.48 9.34
N ALA A 165 22.24 -0.50 8.44
CA ALA A 165 23.39 -0.87 7.64
C ALA A 165 23.88 0.27 6.73
N GLU A 166 22.97 1.11 6.23
CA GLU A 166 23.29 2.28 5.42
C GLU A 166 23.93 3.41 6.25
N ILE A 167 23.37 3.70 7.43
CA ILE A 167 23.97 4.61 8.42
C ILE A 167 25.40 4.18 8.75
N ASP A 168 25.58 2.91 9.11
CA ASP A 168 26.86 2.36 9.50
C ASP A 168 27.88 2.42 8.35
N ARG A 169 27.44 2.15 7.11
CA ARG A 169 28.28 2.26 5.92
C ARG A 169 28.73 3.70 5.69
N LEU A 170 27.82 4.67 5.79
CA LEU A 170 28.14 6.09 5.64
C LEU A 170 29.13 6.56 6.71
N LEU A 171 28.88 6.23 7.97
CA LEU A 171 29.71 6.66 9.09
C LEU A 171 31.10 6.04 9.02
N ARG A 172 31.22 4.73 8.75
CA ARG A 172 32.53 4.08 8.54
C ARG A 172 33.30 4.66 7.37
N ALA A 173 32.64 4.92 6.24
CA ALA A 173 33.28 5.53 5.08
C ALA A 173 33.78 6.96 5.37
N THR A 174 33.21 7.66 6.35
CA THR A 174 33.54 9.05 6.67
C THR A 174 34.56 9.18 7.80
N PHE A 175 34.42 8.36 8.85
CA PHE A 175 35.17 8.50 10.09
C PHE A 175 36.00 7.26 10.45
N GLY A 176 35.99 6.22 9.61
CA GLY A 176 36.61 4.92 9.93
C GLY A 176 35.95 4.25 11.14
N ASP A 177 36.76 3.54 11.93
CA ASP A 177 36.32 2.87 13.16
C ASP A 177 36.38 3.79 14.39
N ARG A 178 36.49 5.10 14.20
CA ARG A 178 36.50 6.09 15.29
C ARG A 178 35.17 6.02 16.06
N PRO A 179 35.18 5.93 17.40
CA PRO A 179 33.97 6.05 18.19
C PRO A 179 33.27 7.40 17.97
N LEU A 180 31.94 7.40 17.88
CA LEU A 180 31.11 8.60 17.66
C LEU A 180 30.10 8.80 18.80
N ALA A 181 29.64 10.05 18.97
CA ALA A 181 28.52 10.37 19.85
C ALA A 181 27.27 9.55 19.47
N PRO A 182 26.47 9.08 20.46
CA PRO A 182 25.47 8.05 20.24
C PRO A 182 24.33 8.49 19.31
N ILE A 183 23.99 7.62 18.36
CA ILE A 183 22.88 7.77 17.42
C ILE A 183 21.90 6.62 17.66
N PHE A 184 20.67 6.97 18.05
CA PHE A 184 19.59 6.04 18.30
C PHE A 184 18.63 6.05 17.11
N LEU A 185 18.61 4.95 16.36
CA LEU A 185 17.57 4.71 15.36
C LEU A 185 16.33 4.16 16.06
N TRP A 186 15.26 4.96 16.04
CA TRP A 186 13.97 4.59 16.62
C TRP A 186 13.17 3.77 15.62
N ASP A 187 12.94 2.50 15.95
CA ASP A 187 12.18 1.53 15.15
C ASP A 187 10.80 1.19 15.74
N GLY A 188 10.49 1.73 16.91
CA GLY A 188 9.21 1.53 17.59
C GLY A 188 8.04 2.25 16.91
N VAL A 189 6.89 1.57 16.85
CA VAL A 189 5.62 2.19 16.42
C VAL A 189 5.16 3.18 17.48
N LEU A 190 5.14 4.47 17.14
CA LEU A 190 4.64 5.54 18.01
C LEU A 190 3.20 5.85 17.61
N ALA A 191 2.26 5.73 18.55
CA ALA A 191 0.89 6.13 18.30
C ALA A 191 0.83 7.65 18.01
N GLU A 192 -0.16 8.07 17.23
CA GLU A 192 -0.29 9.50 16.88
C GLU A 192 -0.45 10.38 18.14
N SER A 193 -1.09 9.85 19.19
CA SER A 193 -1.24 10.49 20.49
C SER A 193 0.06 10.64 21.27
N ASP A 194 1.06 9.80 21.01
CA ASP A 194 2.34 9.81 21.71
C ASP A 194 3.42 10.62 21.01
N LEU A 195 3.21 10.99 19.74
CA LEU A 195 4.15 11.84 18.99
C LEU A 195 4.47 13.17 19.70
N PRO A 196 3.50 13.92 20.25
CA PRO A 196 3.80 15.11 21.04
C PRO A 196 4.69 14.84 22.26
N ARG A 197 4.55 13.67 22.90
CA ARG A 197 5.35 13.27 24.07
C ARG A 197 6.81 13.06 23.70
N LEU A 198 7.08 12.56 22.49
CA LEU A 198 8.45 12.42 21.97
C LEU A 198 9.10 13.78 21.77
N TYR A 199 8.40 14.76 21.17
CA TYR A 199 8.91 16.12 21.06
C TYR A 199 9.16 16.75 22.45
N ARG A 200 8.34 16.43 23.45
CA ARG A 200 8.56 16.90 24.83
C ARG A 200 9.74 16.24 25.55
N ALA A 201 10.23 15.11 25.06
CA ALA A 201 11.31 14.35 25.69
C ALA A 201 12.72 14.81 25.28
N VAL A 202 12.84 15.74 24.34
CA VAL A 202 14.10 16.14 23.72
C VAL A 202 14.36 17.64 23.89
N GLN A 203 15.59 18.09 23.62
CA GLN A 203 16.03 19.47 23.84
C GLN A 203 16.09 20.29 22.54
N ALA A 204 16.27 19.66 21.39
CA ALA A 204 16.32 20.34 20.10
C ALA A 204 15.80 19.46 18.96
N PHE A 205 15.32 20.10 17.89
CA PHE A 205 14.95 19.43 16.65
C PHE A 205 15.88 19.86 15.52
N VAL A 206 16.33 18.91 14.71
CA VAL A 206 17.23 19.16 13.59
C VAL A 206 16.80 18.39 12.35
N LEU A 207 16.67 19.09 11.22
CA LEU A 207 16.40 18.47 9.93
C LEU A 207 17.01 19.32 8.80
N PRO A 208 18.25 19.02 8.35
CA PRO A 208 18.89 19.70 7.23
C PRO A 208 18.33 19.19 5.89
N THR A 209 17.01 19.33 5.71
CA THR A 209 16.29 18.87 4.52
C THR A 209 16.73 19.61 3.27
N ARG A 210 16.81 18.92 2.13
CA ARG A 210 17.10 19.51 0.84
C ARG A 210 15.89 20.19 0.21
N GLY A 211 14.69 19.93 0.73
CA GLY A 211 13.46 20.59 0.29
C GLY A 211 12.21 20.06 1.00
N GLU A 212 11.25 20.93 1.27
CA GLU A 212 9.95 20.58 1.86
C GLU A 212 8.82 21.36 1.19
N GLY A 213 7.65 20.73 1.04
CA GLY A 213 6.43 21.41 0.58
C GLY A 213 5.74 22.15 1.73
N TRP A 214 5.94 21.68 2.97
CA TRP A 214 5.44 22.35 4.18
C TRP A 214 6.35 22.17 5.38
N GLY A 215 6.88 20.96 5.61
CA GLY A 215 7.75 20.68 6.75
C GLY A 215 6.98 20.43 8.05
N ARG A 216 6.01 19.51 8.02
CA ARG A 216 5.15 19.18 9.18
C ARG A 216 5.95 18.86 10.46
N PRO A 217 7.02 18.03 10.43
CA PRO A 217 7.80 17.76 11.64
C PRO A 217 8.50 18.98 12.26
N LEU A 218 8.88 19.97 11.42
CA LEU A 218 9.48 21.23 11.87
C LEU A 218 8.44 22.08 12.60
N MET A 219 7.24 22.19 12.02
CA MET A 219 6.12 22.90 12.63
C MET A 219 5.72 22.29 13.98
N GLU A 220 5.71 20.97 14.08
CA GLU A 220 5.42 20.23 15.32
C GLU A 220 6.49 20.44 16.41
N ALA A 221 7.78 20.48 16.01
CA ALA A 221 8.87 20.82 16.91
C ALA A 221 8.75 22.26 17.46
N MET A 222 8.51 23.22 16.58
CA MET A 222 8.30 24.63 16.94
C MET A 222 7.08 24.78 17.85
N ALA A 223 5.97 24.12 17.54
CA ALA A 223 4.81 24.10 18.42
C ALA A 223 5.13 23.50 19.79
N SER A 224 6.03 22.51 19.86
CA SER A 224 6.50 21.92 21.12
C SER A 224 7.45 22.84 21.91
N GLY A 225 7.76 24.02 21.40
CA GLY A 225 8.69 24.98 22.00
C GLY A 225 10.16 24.60 21.82
N LEU A 226 10.49 23.73 20.86
CA LEU A 226 11.87 23.29 20.64
C LEU A 226 12.67 24.30 19.79
N PRO A 227 13.94 24.58 20.13
CA PRO A 227 14.86 25.15 19.16
C PRO A 227 14.94 24.24 17.95
N THR A 228 14.67 24.82 16.78
CA THR A 228 14.50 24.06 15.54
C THR A 228 15.54 24.51 14.52
N ILE A 229 16.33 23.56 14.01
CA ILE A 229 17.38 23.76 13.01
C ILE A 229 16.92 23.16 11.68
N ALA A 230 16.91 23.95 10.61
CA ALA A 230 16.58 23.49 9.27
C ALA A 230 17.25 24.33 8.19
N THR A 231 17.30 23.79 6.98
CA THR A 231 17.78 24.51 5.80
C THR A 231 16.94 25.75 5.51
N GLY A 232 17.58 26.86 5.14
CA GLY A 232 16.95 28.14 4.80
C GLY A 232 16.19 28.17 3.46
N TRP A 233 15.64 27.04 3.02
CA TRP A 233 14.98 26.88 1.73
C TRP A 233 13.85 25.86 1.75
N GLY A 234 12.72 26.16 1.10
CA GLY A 234 11.53 25.30 1.04
C GLY A 234 10.29 25.92 1.71
N GLY A 235 9.18 25.19 1.69
CA GLY A 235 7.87 25.65 2.17
C GLY A 235 7.78 25.93 3.66
N HIS A 236 8.65 25.33 4.50
CA HIS A 236 8.70 25.61 5.93
C HIS A 236 9.14 27.04 6.26
N ARG A 237 9.74 27.76 5.32
CA ARG A 237 10.01 29.20 5.45
C ARG A 237 8.77 30.07 5.59
N ALA A 238 7.58 29.52 5.33
CA ALA A 238 6.33 30.19 5.65
C ALA A 238 6.21 30.50 7.15
N PHE A 239 6.83 29.68 8.02
CA PHE A 239 6.76 29.82 9.47
C PHE A 239 8.13 29.86 10.18
N MET A 240 9.22 29.45 9.53
CA MET A 240 10.57 29.56 10.08
C MET A 240 11.28 30.84 9.62
N THR A 241 11.74 31.65 10.57
CA THR A 241 12.50 32.89 10.35
C THR A 241 13.83 32.88 11.12
N PRO A 242 14.80 33.74 10.77
CA PRO A 242 16.05 33.90 11.52
C PRO A 242 15.87 34.32 12.98
N GLU A 243 14.70 34.81 13.38
CA GLU A 243 14.40 35.21 14.75
C GLU A 243 13.86 34.06 15.60
N ASN A 244 13.12 33.13 14.98
CA ASN A 244 12.42 32.05 15.67
C ASN A 244 13.06 30.66 15.45
N SER A 245 14.02 30.53 14.54
CA SER A 245 14.63 29.26 14.13
C SER A 245 16.12 29.42 13.82
N TYR A 246 16.84 28.31 13.70
CA TYR A 246 18.19 28.30 13.14
C TYR A 246 18.12 27.87 11.68
N LEU A 247 18.22 28.83 10.77
CA LEU A 247 18.18 28.59 9.33
C LEU A 247 19.60 28.40 8.80
N LEU A 248 19.85 27.26 8.16
CA LEU A 248 21.13 26.97 7.52
C LEU A 248 21.19 27.62 6.14
N ASP A 249 22.33 28.17 5.80
CA ASP A 249 22.69 28.55 4.44
C ASP A 249 22.72 27.33 3.54
N TYR A 250 22.59 27.56 2.24
CA TYR A 250 22.47 26.51 1.25
C TYR A 250 22.95 26.97 -0.11
N ARG A 251 23.24 26.00 -0.95
CA ARG A 251 23.47 26.17 -2.39
C ARG A 251 22.48 25.33 -3.16
N LEU A 252 21.84 25.88 -4.19
CA LEU A 252 20.98 25.09 -5.06
C LEU A 252 21.84 24.22 -5.96
N VAL A 253 21.66 22.91 -5.86
CA VAL A 253 22.35 21.93 -6.69
C VAL A 253 21.33 21.13 -7.49
N PRO A 254 21.67 20.70 -8.72
CA PRO A 254 20.87 19.70 -9.42
C PRO A 254 20.65 18.49 -8.53
N VAL A 255 19.45 17.91 -8.58
CA VAL A 255 19.21 16.65 -7.87
C VAL A 255 20.16 15.59 -8.44
N PRO A 256 21.03 14.97 -7.63
CA PRO A 256 22.05 14.04 -8.12
C PRO A 256 21.41 12.82 -8.78
N GLU A 257 22.05 12.29 -9.83
CA GLU A 257 21.56 11.09 -10.53
C GLU A 257 21.32 9.90 -9.58
N ALA A 258 22.21 9.71 -8.59
CA ALA A 258 22.02 8.70 -7.56
C ALA A 258 20.72 8.89 -6.77
N ALA A 259 20.30 10.13 -6.51
CA ALA A 259 19.03 10.41 -5.84
C ALA A 259 17.82 10.24 -6.79
N LEU A 260 17.99 10.48 -8.10
CA LEU A 260 16.93 10.30 -9.10
C LEU A 260 16.54 8.83 -9.31
N THR A 261 17.41 7.88 -8.97
CA THR A 261 17.07 6.44 -8.97
C THR A 261 15.88 6.10 -8.06
N VAL A 262 15.76 6.82 -6.93
CA VAL A 262 14.70 6.65 -5.94
C VAL A 262 13.67 7.78 -5.95
N LEU A 263 13.99 8.91 -6.58
CA LEU A 263 13.13 10.10 -6.69
C LEU A 263 13.05 10.62 -8.14
N PRO A 264 12.55 9.82 -9.09
CA PRO A 264 12.59 10.16 -10.51
C PRO A 264 11.76 11.42 -10.86
N THR A 265 10.77 11.74 -10.03
CA THR A 265 9.91 12.93 -10.17
C THR A 265 10.66 14.26 -9.98
N TYR A 266 11.88 14.23 -9.45
CA TYR A 266 12.71 15.44 -9.30
C TYR A 266 13.73 15.64 -10.44
N ARG A 267 13.63 14.85 -11.52
CA ARG A 267 14.54 14.95 -12.67
C ARG A 267 14.49 16.35 -13.29
N GLY A 268 15.68 16.91 -13.57
CA GLY A 268 15.85 18.23 -14.15
C GLY A 268 15.61 19.39 -13.19
N GLN A 269 15.40 19.12 -11.91
CA GLN A 269 15.15 20.14 -10.88
C GLN A 269 16.39 20.31 -9.98
N ARG A 270 16.36 21.33 -9.15
CA ARG A 270 17.36 21.60 -8.12
C ARG A 270 16.71 21.59 -6.74
N TRP A 271 17.53 21.24 -5.77
CA TRP A 271 17.19 21.29 -4.36
C TRP A 271 18.31 21.98 -3.57
N ALA A 272 18.05 22.32 -2.31
CA ALA A 272 19.04 22.93 -1.46
C ALA A 272 20.05 21.87 -0.96
N GLU A 273 21.34 22.11 -1.17
CA GLU A 273 22.39 21.44 -0.40
C GLU A 273 22.72 22.31 0.81
N PRO A 274 22.39 21.88 2.05
CA PRO A 274 22.63 22.67 3.26
C PRO A 274 24.12 22.81 3.57
N ASP A 275 24.51 23.94 4.16
CA ASP A 275 25.89 24.13 4.64
C ASP A 275 26.18 23.22 5.84
N ARG A 276 27.03 22.22 5.61
CA ARG A 276 27.41 21.23 6.62
C ARG A 276 28.26 21.84 7.74
N GLU A 277 29.17 22.76 7.42
CA GLU A 277 30.05 23.35 8.43
C GLU A 277 29.26 24.27 9.36
N GLN A 278 28.34 25.06 8.80
CA GLN A 278 27.41 25.86 9.60
C GLN A 278 26.47 24.98 10.43
N LEU A 279 26.04 23.81 9.93
CA LEU A 279 25.28 22.86 10.73
C LEU A 279 26.09 22.36 11.94
N VAL A 280 27.37 22.05 11.76
CA VAL A 280 28.28 21.67 12.86
C VAL A 280 28.36 22.78 13.91
N GLU A 281 28.58 24.03 13.49
CA GLU A 281 28.64 25.19 14.37
C GLU A 281 27.31 25.42 15.10
N THR A 282 26.19 25.27 14.40
CA THR A 282 24.85 25.46 14.95
C THR A 282 24.50 24.39 15.97
N LEU A 283 24.82 23.12 15.70
CA LEU A 283 24.64 22.02 16.65
C LEU A 283 25.40 22.30 17.95
N ARG A 284 26.67 22.71 17.85
CA ARG A 284 27.50 23.07 19.02
C ARG A 284 26.94 24.28 19.75
N ARG A 285 26.50 25.31 19.03
CA ARG A 285 25.92 26.53 19.60
C ARG A 285 24.65 26.25 20.40
N VAL A 286 23.77 25.39 19.88
CA VAL A 286 22.51 25.02 20.57
C VAL A 286 22.78 24.26 21.87
N VAL A 287 23.85 23.47 21.93
CA VAL A 287 24.29 22.79 23.17
C VAL A 287 24.99 23.76 24.12
N ALA A 288 25.82 24.67 23.60
CA ALA A 288 26.62 25.60 24.40
C ALA A 288 25.79 26.69 25.09
N ASP A 289 24.66 27.11 24.49
CA ASP A 289 23.76 28.11 25.05
C ASP A 289 22.29 27.62 25.06
N PRO A 290 21.95 26.72 26.01
CA PRO A 290 20.63 26.11 26.08
C PRO A 290 19.53 27.14 26.41
N GLU A 291 19.86 28.23 27.09
CA GLU A 291 18.89 29.27 27.45
C GLU A 291 18.49 30.09 26.23
N ALA A 292 19.45 30.53 25.41
CA ALA A 292 19.13 31.20 24.15
C ALA A 292 18.37 30.27 23.18
N ALA A 293 18.72 28.98 23.16
CA ALA A 293 18.01 27.98 22.36
C ALA A 293 16.56 27.81 22.84
N ARG A 294 16.33 27.73 24.15
CA ARG A 294 15.00 27.65 24.77
C ARG A 294 14.15 28.88 24.43
N GLN A 295 14.69 30.09 24.60
CA GLN A 295 13.98 31.35 24.28
C GLN A 295 13.57 31.43 22.81
N ARG A 296 14.42 30.92 21.91
CA ARG A 296 14.11 30.84 20.48
C ARG A 296 12.98 29.85 20.20
N GLY A 297 13.00 28.68 20.85
CA GLY A 297 11.90 27.71 20.79
C GLY A 297 10.57 28.26 21.34
N GLU A 298 10.60 29.02 22.43
CA GLU A 298 9.40 29.68 22.98
C GLU A 298 8.80 30.71 22.02
N ARG A 299 9.67 31.51 21.38
CA ARG A 299 9.24 32.44 20.31
C ARG A 299 8.60 31.69 19.15
N ALA A 300 9.21 30.59 18.71
CA ALA A 300 8.67 29.73 17.66
C ALA A 300 7.26 29.22 18.01
N ARG A 301 7.06 28.72 19.24
CA ARG A 301 5.73 28.28 19.69
C ARG A 301 4.71 29.40 19.66
N ALA A 302 5.06 30.59 20.17
CA ALA A 302 4.17 31.75 20.21
C ALA A 302 3.73 32.16 18.79
N GLU A 303 4.65 32.18 17.83
CA GLU A 303 4.33 32.51 16.45
C GLU A 303 3.47 31.45 15.75
N ILE A 304 3.76 30.16 15.99
CA ILE A 304 2.92 29.07 15.46
C ILE A 304 1.49 29.14 16.02
N ALA A 305 1.33 29.40 17.32
CA ALA A 305 0.02 29.60 17.95
C ALA A 305 -0.75 30.78 17.35
N ALA A 306 -0.07 31.91 17.17
CA ALA A 306 -0.69 33.14 16.68
C ALA A 306 -1.11 33.05 15.20
N ARG A 307 -0.29 32.44 14.35
CA ARG A 307 -0.43 32.55 12.89
C ARG A 307 -0.91 31.27 12.21
N PHE A 308 -0.72 30.11 12.83
CA PHE A 308 -0.97 28.81 12.20
C PHE A 308 -1.86 27.87 13.00
N SER A 309 -2.57 28.41 14.00
CA SER A 309 -3.69 27.71 14.65
C SER A 309 -4.84 27.48 13.66
N PRO A 310 -5.72 26.50 13.91
CA PRO A 310 -6.91 26.28 13.08
C PRO A 310 -7.78 27.53 12.94
N ALA A 311 -7.88 28.34 13.99
CA ALA A 311 -8.61 29.62 13.96
C ALA A 311 -7.96 30.62 12.99
N ALA A 312 -6.65 30.80 13.07
CA ALA A 312 -5.89 31.72 12.20
C ALA A 312 -5.95 31.29 10.73
N VAL A 313 -5.63 30.03 10.43
CA VAL A 313 -5.68 29.50 9.06
C VAL A 313 -7.12 29.40 8.56
N GLY A 314 -8.09 29.14 9.44
CA GLY A 314 -9.51 29.15 9.14
C GLY A 314 -10.00 30.53 8.67
N ALA A 315 -9.46 31.62 9.21
CA ALA A 315 -9.75 32.96 8.71
C ALA A 315 -9.26 33.15 7.26
N ILE A 316 -8.03 32.72 6.97
CA ILE A 316 -7.47 32.73 5.60
C ILE A 316 -8.32 31.85 4.67
N LEU A 317 -8.71 30.66 5.12
CA LEU A 317 -9.57 29.76 4.34
C LEU A 317 -10.90 30.42 3.98
N ARG A 318 -11.55 31.12 4.92
CA ARG A 318 -12.79 31.86 4.67
C ARG A 318 -12.60 32.92 3.59
N GLU A 319 -11.51 33.68 3.65
CA GLU A 319 -11.18 34.68 2.62
C GLU A 319 -10.98 34.03 1.24
N ARG A 320 -10.26 32.90 1.17
CA ARG A 320 -10.02 32.17 -0.08
C ARG A 320 -11.29 31.56 -0.67
N VAL A 321 -12.18 31.06 0.18
CA VAL A 321 -13.50 30.57 -0.22
C VAL A 321 -14.38 31.70 -0.74
N ALA A 322 -14.40 32.86 -0.07
CA ALA A 322 -15.14 34.04 -0.51
C ALA A 322 -14.63 34.54 -1.87
N GLU A 323 -13.31 34.63 -2.03
CA GLU A 323 -12.67 35.02 -3.29
C GLU A 323 -13.02 34.08 -4.44
N ALA A 324 -12.98 32.76 -4.20
CA ALA A 324 -13.37 31.77 -5.20
C ALA A 324 -14.85 31.92 -5.58
N ALA A 325 -15.73 32.17 -4.61
CA ALA A 325 -17.14 32.40 -4.86
C ALA A 325 -17.39 33.69 -5.67
N ASP A 326 -16.63 34.76 -5.43
CA ASP A 326 -16.77 36.02 -6.17
C ASP A 326 -16.25 35.92 -7.61
N ARG A 327 -15.17 35.16 -7.86
CA ARG A 327 -14.66 34.89 -9.22
C ARG A 327 -15.68 34.20 -10.12
N ALA A 328 -16.64 33.49 -9.54
CA ALA A 328 -17.71 32.84 -10.29
C ALA A 328 -18.80 33.82 -10.80
N ARG A 329 -18.79 35.09 -10.37
CA ARG A 329 -19.92 36.02 -10.55
C ARG A 329 -20.07 36.71 -11.92
N PRO A 330 -19.18 36.56 -12.94
CA PRO A 330 -19.52 36.95 -14.31
C PRO A 330 -19.38 35.79 -15.32
N ARG A 331 -20.17 34.72 -15.14
CA ARG A 331 -20.68 33.88 -16.24
C ARG A 331 -22.20 33.82 -16.13
N ARG A 332 -22.84 34.95 -16.44
CA ARG A 332 -24.31 35.05 -16.50
C ARG A 332 -24.80 34.11 -17.59
N TRP A 333 -25.63 33.15 -17.20
CA TRP A 333 -26.40 32.29 -18.09
C TRP A 333 -27.18 33.17 -19.08
N VAL A 334 -26.77 33.19 -20.34
CA VAL A 334 -27.64 33.57 -21.45
C VAL A 334 -28.18 32.25 -22.00
N VAL A 335 -29.33 31.83 -21.49
CA VAL A 335 -30.19 30.85 -22.16
C VAL A 335 -31.24 31.65 -22.93
N GLY A 336 -31.44 31.25 -24.18
CA GLY A 336 -32.06 32.03 -25.24
C GLY A 336 -33.34 32.76 -24.90
N GLY A 337 -33.39 34.02 -25.30
CA GLY A 337 -34.61 34.73 -25.66
C GLY A 337 -34.39 35.31 -27.05
N GLY A 338 -35.30 35.02 -27.98
CA GLY A 338 -35.29 35.53 -29.36
C GLY A 338 -35.26 37.06 -29.45
N PRO A 339 -35.18 37.61 -30.67
CA PRO A 339 -34.94 39.04 -30.88
C PRO A 339 -36.07 39.88 -30.26
N ARG A 340 -35.70 40.90 -29.48
CA ARG A 340 -36.64 41.97 -29.09
C ARG A 340 -36.64 43.05 -30.19
N SER A 341 -37.84 43.44 -30.59
CA SER A 341 -38.12 44.43 -31.62
C SER A 341 -38.39 45.80 -31.00
N ASP A 342 -37.39 46.48 -30.42
CA ASP A 342 -37.46 47.92 -30.05
C ASP A 342 -36.18 48.41 -29.33
N GLY A 343 -35.29 49.09 -30.05
CA GLY A 343 -34.04 49.62 -29.48
C GLY A 343 -34.19 50.78 -28.50
N ARG A 344 -34.14 50.52 -27.18
CA ARG A 344 -33.93 51.54 -26.11
C ARG A 344 -33.09 51.03 -24.92
N PRO A 345 -32.33 51.89 -24.20
CA PRO A 345 -31.42 51.48 -23.12
C PRO A 345 -32.05 51.48 -21.69
N ALA A 346 -31.32 50.82 -20.77
CA ALA A 346 -31.54 50.50 -19.33
C ALA A 346 -31.89 51.72 -18.41
N PRO A 347 -32.26 51.63 -17.09
CA PRO A 347 -31.44 51.02 -16.01
C PRO A 347 -32.09 50.67 -14.62
N GLN A 348 -31.22 50.22 -13.69
CA GLN A 348 -31.19 50.42 -12.21
C GLN A 348 -31.93 49.53 -11.19
N GLU A 349 -31.18 49.26 -10.11
CA GLU A 349 -31.37 48.44 -8.90
C GLU A 349 -32.63 48.78 -8.08
N VAL A 350 -33.11 47.90 -7.17
CA VAL A 350 -33.00 48.02 -5.69
C VAL A 350 -33.53 46.77 -4.94
N ALA A 351 -32.87 46.47 -3.81
CA ALA A 351 -33.40 46.09 -2.49
C ALA A 351 -33.97 44.69 -2.17
N ALA A 352 -33.49 44.22 -1.02
CA ALA A 352 -33.81 43.01 -0.28
C ALA A 352 -35.12 43.11 0.53
N VAL A 353 -35.74 41.96 0.85
CA VAL A 353 -36.47 41.74 2.12
C VAL A 353 -36.36 40.27 2.53
N ALA A 354 -36.07 40.06 3.81
CA ALA A 354 -36.02 38.78 4.52
C ALA A 354 -37.39 38.39 5.09
N THR A 355 -37.69 37.09 5.23
CA THR A 355 -38.54 36.56 6.32
C THR A 355 -38.26 35.08 6.63
N THR A 356 -38.42 34.78 7.91
CA THR A 356 -38.04 33.57 8.69
C THR A 356 -39.21 32.53 8.78
N PRO A 357 -39.20 31.48 9.65
CA PRO A 357 -39.43 30.08 9.26
C PRO A 357 -40.75 29.42 9.75
N GLY A 358 -41.12 28.25 9.19
CA GLY A 358 -42.19 27.38 9.72
C GLY A 358 -42.16 25.95 9.16
N GLN A 359 -42.26 24.93 10.04
CA GLN A 359 -42.47 23.48 9.78
C GLN A 359 -43.92 23.08 10.18
N PRO A 360 -44.46 21.83 10.02
CA PRO A 360 -44.27 20.67 9.10
C PRO A 360 -45.63 20.19 8.44
N ALA A 361 -45.73 19.37 7.38
CA ALA A 361 -45.79 17.87 7.30
C ALA A 361 -46.46 17.44 5.93
N PRO A 362 -46.36 16.18 5.43
CA PRO A 362 -46.42 15.79 4.01
C PRO A 362 -47.83 15.38 3.48
N PRO A 363 -48.02 15.29 2.14
CA PRO A 363 -48.11 13.94 1.52
C PRO A 363 -47.49 13.78 0.12
N GLU A 364 -46.96 12.57 -0.07
CA GLU A 364 -46.86 11.70 -1.25
C GLU A 364 -47.03 12.26 -2.67
N GLY A 365 -46.02 12.00 -3.51
CA GLY A 365 -46.07 12.17 -4.96
C GLY A 365 -44.67 12.10 -5.56
N ALA A 366 -44.15 10.89 -5.73
CA ALA A 366 -42.82 10.60 -6.22
C ALA A 366 -42.48 11.31 -7.56
N SER A 367 -41.31 11.95 -7.61
CA SER A 367 -40.34 11.65 -8.67
C SER A 367 -38.92 11.87 -8.14
N GLU A 368 -38.22 10.75 -8.01
CA GLU A 368 -36.76 10.61 -7.95
C GLU A 368 -36.16 11.28 -9.22
N ASP A 369 -34.91 11.66 -9.39
CA ASP A 369 -33.62 11.30 -8.79
C ASP A 369 -32.60 12.23 -9.49
N ARG A 370 -31.59 12.76 -8.82
CA ARG A 370 -30.28 13.11 -9.46
C ARG A 370 -29.15 12.97 -8.44
N ARG A 371 -28.99 11.76 -7.89
CA ARG A 371 -27.70 11.27 -7.37
C ARG A 371 -26.72 11.09 -8.55
N GLU A 372 -25.45 11.45 -8.38
CA GLU A 372 -24.41 11.11 -9.36
C GLU A 372 -24.41 9.60 -9.60
N ALA A 373 -24.41 9.20 -10.86
CA ALA A 373 -24.54 7.79 -11.23
C ALA A 373 -23.32 6.98 -10.73
N PRO A 374 -23.54 5.76 -10.23
CA PRO A 374 -22.47 4.85 -9.81
C PRO A 374 -21.46 4.57 -10.94
N ALA A 375 -20.19 4.39 -10.58
CA ALA A 375 -19.06 4.38 -11.52
C ALA A 375 -18.65 2.99 -12.03
N VAL A 376 -19.08 1.91 -11.37
CA VAL A 376 -18.86 0.53 -11.81
C VAL A 376 -20.01 -0.36 -11.37
N ALA A 377 -20.47 -1.25 -12.25
CA ALA A 377 -21.43 -2.29 -11.95
C ALA A 377 -20.71 -3.60 -11.58
N VAL A 378 -21.12 -4.20 -10.47
CA VAL A 378 -20.49 -5.41 -9.92
C VAL A 378 -21.55 -6.47 -9.67
N CYS A 379 -21.35 -7.64 -10.27
CA CYS A 379 -22.07 -8.86 -9.89
C CYS A 379 -21.21 -9.65 -8.91
N TRP A 380 -21.71 -9.90 -7.70
CA TRP A 380 -21.00 -10.64 -6.67
C TRP A 380 -21.70 -11.95 -6.36
N GLN A 381 -21.02 -13.03 -6.69
CA GLN A 381 -21.48 -14.41 -6.56
C GLN A 381 -20.81 -15.09 -5.36
N GLY A 382 -21.61 -15.65 -4.46
CA GLY A 382 -21.10 -16.37 -3.30
C GLY A 382 -22.07 -16.37 -2.12
N GLU A 383 -21.67 -16.98 -1.01
CA GLU A 383 -22.49 -16.98 0.19
C GLU A 383 -22.42 -15.62 0.90
N PHE A 384 -23.57 -15.13 1.37
CA PHE A 384 -23.68 -13.88 2.15
C PHE A 384 -24.45 -14.08 3.45
N PHE A 385 -25.51 -14.89 3.47
CA PHE A 385 -26.47 -14.92 4.59
C PHE A 385 -26.35 -16.19 5.45
N VAL A 386 -25.11 -16.55 5.77
CA VAL A 386 -24.75 -17.70 6.60
C VAL A 386 -23.59 -17.36 7.54
N ALA A 387 -23.52 -18.06 8.68
CA ALA A 387 -22.56 -17.79 9.76
C ALA A 387 -21.21 -18.52 9.55
N HIS A 388 -20.49 -18.20 8.48
CA HIS A 388 -19.12 -18.65 8.27
C HIS A 388 -18.23 -17.54 7.66
N SER A 389 -16.91 -17.74 7.69
CA SER A 389 -15.92 -16.71 7.35
C SER A 389 -16.01 -16.17 5.91
N LEU A 390 -16.23 -17.03 4.90
CA LEU A 390 -16.38 -16.56 3.51
C LEU A 390 -17.54 -15.56 3.36
N ALA A 391 -18.68 -15.88 3.98
CA ALA A 391 -19.87 -15.04 3.96
C ALA A 391 -19.67 -13.75 4.76
N LEU A 392 -18.95 -13.80 5.89
CA LEU A 392 -18.56 -12.59 6.63
C LEU A 392 -17.75 -11.63 5.76
N VAL A 393 -16.71 -12.13 5.07
CA VAL A 393 -15.88 -11.31 4.18
C VAL A 393 -16.71 -10.70 3.06
N ASN A 394 -17.58 -11.51 2.43
CA ASN A 394 -18.48 -11.03 1.38
C ASN A 394 -19.39 -9.91 1.88
N ARG A 395 -20.10 -10.11 3.00
CA ARG A 395 -20.99 -9.11 3.58
C ARG A 395 -20.26 -7.82 3.90
N GLU A 396 -19.14 -7.91 4.60
CA GLU A 396 -18.46 -6.73 5.13
C GLU A 396 -17.78 -5.91 4.03
N LEU A 397 -17.09 -6.57 3.10
CA LEU A 397 -16.42 -5.90 1.99
C LEU A 397 -17.46 -5.29 1.03
N ALA A 398 -18.55 -6.00 0.71
CA ALA A 398 -19.63 -5.47 -0.12
C ALA A 398 -20.36 -4.30 0.55
N ARG A 399 -20.64 -4.39 1.86
CA ARG A 399 -21.22 -3.29 2.64
C ARG A 399 -20.33 -2.05 2.65
N ALA A 400 -19.02 -2.23 2.81
CA ALA A 400 -18.06 -1.13 2.74
C ALA A 400 -17.96 -0.51 1.33
N LEU A 401 -18.00 -1.33 0.27
CA LEU A 401 -18.02 -0.86 -1.11
C LEU A 401 -19.30 -0.08 -1.45
N LEU A 402 -20.47 -0.55 -1.01
CA LEU A 402 -21.74 0.17 -1.20
C LEU A 402 -21.72 1.56 -0.55
N ARG A 403 -21.11 1.71 0.63
CA ARG A 403 -20.97 3.00 1.32
C ARG A 403 -20.13 4.02 0.55
N THR A 404 -19.32 3.59 -0.41
CA THR A 404 -18.55 4.53 -1.25
C THR A 404 -19.43 5.31 -2.23
N GLY A 405 -20.64 4.82 -2.52
CA GLY A 405 -21.52 5.38 -3.56
C GLY A 405 -21.02 5.19 -4.99
N ARG A 406 -19.89 4.47 -5.19
CA ARG A 406 -19.25 4.30 -6.50
C ARG A 406 -19.54 2.96 -7.17
N VAL A 407 -20.21 2.04 -6.48
CA VAL A 407 -20.49 0.68 -6.93
C VAL A 407 -22.00 0.43 -6.97
N THR A 408 -22.51 -0.01 -8.12
CA THR A 408 -23.81 -0.69 -8.19
C THR A 408 -23.57 -2.17 -7.99
N LEU A 409 -24.23 -2.77 -6.99
CA LEU A 409 -24.03 -4.17 -6.65
C LEU A 409 -25.27 -5.00 -7.00
N ARG A 410 -25.04 -6.13 -7.67
CA ARG A 410 -25.92 -7.30 -7.68
C ARG A 410 -25.30 -8.38 -6.81
N VAL A 411 -26.07 -8.92 -5.87
CA VAL A 411 -25.67 -10.06 -5.04
C VAL A 411 -26.40 -11.29 -5.55
N GLU A 412 -25.64 -12.29 -5.98
CA GLU A 412 -26.13 -13.62 -6.35
C GLU A 412 -25.71 -14.60 -5.24
N ALA A 413 -26.60 -14.75 -4.25
CA ALA A 413 -26.37 -15.59 -3.08
C ALA A 413 -27.20 -16.88 -3.16
N PRO A 414 -26.60 -18.07 -2.97
CA PRO A 414 -27.35 -19.33 -2.93
C PRO A 414 -28.32 -19.37 -1.75
N THR A 415 -27.90 -18.89 -0.59
CA THR A 415 -28.76 -18.78 0.60
C THR A 415 -29.46 -17.44 0.65
N ARG A 416 -30.77 -17.43 0.91
CA ARG A 416 -31.57 -16.21 1.10
C ARG A 416 -31.55 -15.75 2.57
N PRO A 417 -31.66 -14.44 2.85
CA PRO A 417 -31.66 -13.92 4.22
C PRO A 417 -32.86 -14.46 5.01
N ALA A 418 -32.58 -15.04 6.19
CA ALA A 418 -33.57 -15.54 7.13
C ALA A 418 -33.09 -15.28 8.58
N GLY A 419 -34.01 -15.25 9.54
CA GLY A 419 -33.70 -14.94 10.95
C GLY A 419 -33.01 -13.59 11.11
N GLU A 420 -31.90 -13.54 11.86
CA GLU A 420 -31.13 -12.31 12.09
C GLU A 420 -30.70 -11.60 10.79
N TRP A 421 -30.49 -12.34 9.70
CA TRP A 421 -30.08 -11.77 8.41
C TRP A 421 -31.20 -11.00 7.70
N ALA A 422 -32.46 -11.36 7.97
CA ALA A 422 -33.64 -10.69 7.41
C ALA A 422 -33.94 -9.38 8.15
N ASP A 423 -33.80 -9.38 9.47
CA ASP A 423 -34.27 -8.30 10.33
C ASP A 423 -33.19 -7.25 10.65
N ASP A 424 -31.91 -7.63 10.62
CA ASP A 424 -30.84 -6.71 11.02
C ASP A 424 -30.69 -5.54 10.01
N PRO A 425 -30.83 -4.28 10.45
CA PRO A 425 -30.74 -3.11 9.57
C PRO A 425 -29.35 -2.91 8.96
N ARG A 426 -28.29 -3.48 9.56
CA ARG A 426 -26.91 -3.44 9.01
C ARG A 426 -26.83 -4.05 7.61
N TRP A 427 -27.72 -5.00 7.29
CA TRP A 427 -27.69 -5.75 6.03
C TRP A 427 -28.75 -5.29 5.01
N ALA A 428 -29.53 -4.25 5.32
CA ALA A 428 -30.60 -3.77 4.45
C ALA A 428 -30.11 -3.44 3.02
N ALA A 429 -28.98 -2.74 2.90
CA ALA A 429 -28.41 -2.38 1.60
C ALA A 429 -27.98 -3.61 0.77
N LEU A 430 -27.51 -4.68 1.41
CA LEU A 430 -27.17 -5.93 0.73
C LEU A 430 -28.42 -6.70 0.32
N ARG A 431 -29.48 -6.70 1.16
CA ARG A 431 -30.77 -7.29 0.78
C ARG A 431 -31.37 -6.59 -0.44
N MET A 432 -31.27 -5.26 -0.51
CA MET A 432 -31.69 -4.49 -1.69
C MET A 432 -30.82 -4.71 -2.93
N ALA A 433 -29.64 -5.31 -2.78
CA ALA A 433 -28.74 -5.66 -3.88
C ALA A 433 -28.97 -7.09 -4.39
N LEU A 434 -29.76 -7.91 -3.71
CA LEU A 434 -30.09 -9.28 -4.14
C LEU A 434 -30.75 -9.27 -5.51
N ASP A 435 -30.16 -10.01 -6.44
CA ASP A 435 -30.66 -10.20 -7.82
C ASP A 435 -31.03 -8.90 -8.56
N ARG A 436 -30.44 -7.78 -8.15
CA ARG A 436 -30.66 -6.47 -8.77
C ARG A 436 -30.18 -6.49 -10.22
N ASP A 437 -30.99 -5.98 -11.15
CA ASP A 437 -30.56 -5.79 -12.53
C ASP A 437 -29.43 -4.75 -12.64
N LEU A 438 -28.42 -5.06 -13.46
CA LEU A 438 -27.27 -4.19 -13.71
C LEU A 438 -27.31 -3.69 -15.16
N ALA A 439 -27.01 -2.41 -15.35
CA ALA A 439 -26.85 -1.80 -16.67
C ALA A 439 -25.36 -1.54 -16.97
N GLY A 440 -24.93 -1.78 -18.22
CA GLY A 440 -23.56 -1.54 -18.69
C GLY A 440 -22.58 -2.68 -18.43
N PRO A 441 -21.27 -2.47 -18.67
CA PRO A 441 -20.23 -3.48 -18.44
C PRO A 441 -20.16 -3.89 -16.96
N VAL A 442 -20.19 -5.19 -16.69
CA VAL A 442 -20.23 -5.76 -15.33
C VAL A 442 -18.92 -6.46 -15.00
N VAL A 443 -18.33 -6.11 -13.86
CA VAL A 443 -17.24 -6.91 -13.25
C VAL A 443 -17.88 -7.98 -12.37
N THR A 444 -17.46 -9.24 -12.54
CA THR A 444 -17.98 -10.35 -11.74
C THR A 444 -16.97 -10.70 -10.64
N ILE A 445 -17.39 -10.68 -9.38
CA ILE A 445 -16.61 -11.16 -8.23
C ILE A 445 -17.20 -12.51 -7.80
N ARG A 446 -16.33 -13.49 -7.57
CA ARG A 446 -16.71 -14.79 -7.02
C ARG A 446 -15.89 -15.11 -5.79
N HIS A 447 -16.58 -15.46 -4.71
CA HIS A 447 -15.97 -15.89 -3.45
C HIS A 447 -16.81 -17.00 -2.81
N ARG A 448 -16.39 -18.25 -3.04
CA ARG A 448 -17.09 -19.46 -2.59
C ARG A 448 -16.15 -20.65 -2.51
N TRP A 449 -16.61 -21.69 -1.82
CA TRP A 449 -15.91 -22.98 -1.76
C TRP A 449 -16.84 -24.13 -2.15
N PRO A 450 -16.40 -25.10 -2.97
CA PRO A 450 -15.16 -25.09 -3.78
C PRO A 450 -15.09 -23.89 -4.75
N PRO A 451 -13.90 -23.53 -5.27
CA PRO A 451 -13.76 -22.41 -6.19
C PRO A 451 -14.49 -22.68 -7.51
N ASP A 452 -15.01 -21.62 -8.12
CA ASP A 452 -15.78 -21.68 -9.38
C ASP A 452 -15.13 -20.82 -10.47
N PHE A 453 -14.48 -21.51 -11.41
CA PHE A 453 -13.74 -20.92 -12.52
C PHE A 453 -14.55 -20.85 -13.82
N SER A 454 -15.87 -21.00 -13.77
CA SER A 454 -16.72 -20.88 -14.96
C SER A 454 -16.51 -19.51 -15.66
N PRO A 455 -16.66 -19.38 -16.98
CA PRO A 455 -16.59 -18.06 -17.61
C PRO A 455 -17.61 -17.07 -17.03
N ALA A 456 -17.32 -15.77 -17.10
CA ALA A 456 -18.25 -14.70 -16.75
C ALA A 456 -18.44 -13.75 -17.95
N PRO A 457 -19.57 -13.03 -18.05
CA PRO A 457 -19.84 -12.09 -19.17
C PRO A 457 -18.89 -10.88 -19.25
N GLY A 458 -18.00 -10.70 -18.28
CA GLY A 458 -17.02 -9.63 -18.19
C GLY A 458 -15.84 -10.06 -17.32
N PRO A 459 -14.98 -9.12 -16.87
CA PRO A 459 -13.83 -9.45 -16.04
C PRO A 459 -14.23 -10.29 -14.83
N LEU A 460 -13.58 -11.45 -14.67
CA LEU A 460 -13.81 -12.36 -13.56
C LEU A 460 -12.74 -12.16 -12.49
N VAL A 461 -13.17 -11.74 -11.31
CA VAL A 461 -12.36 -11.64 -10.10
C VAL A 461 -12.68 -12.82 -9.19
N LEU A 462 -11.67 -13.61 -8.83
CA LEU A 462 -11.79 -14.64 -7.78
C LEU A 462 -11.21 -14.13 -6.47
N ILE A 463 -12.01 -14.08 -5.42
CA ILE A 463 -11.47 -14.00 -4.06
C ILE A 463 -11.22 -15.43 -3.60
N GLN A 464 -9.95 -15.82 -3.48
CA GLN A 464 -9.62 -17.21 -3.16
C GLN A 464 -8.44 -17.30 -2.18
N PRO A 465 -8.69 -17.49 -0.88
CA PRO A 465 -7.63 -17.78 0.07
C PRO A 465 -7.04 -19.18 -0.15
N TRP A 466 -5.78 -19.36 0.25
CA TRP A 466 -5.08 -20.63 0.21
C TRP A 466 -4.03 -20.74 1.32
N GLU A 467 -3.87 -21.91 1.93
CA GLU A 467 -3.02 -22.08 3.11
C GLU A 467 -1.80 -23.01 2.93
N PHE A 468 -1.74 -23.79 1.85
CA PHE A 468 -0.86 -24.97 1.75
C PHE A 468 0.37 -24.83 0.83
N GLY A 469 0.92 -23.61 0.70
CA GLY A 469 2.20 -23.35 0.03
C GLY A 469 2.21 -23.46 -1.51
N ARG A 470 1.59 -24.51 -2.07
CA ARG A 470 1.45 -24.77 -3.51
C ARG A 470 -0.02 -24.99 -3.86
N LEU A 471 -0.47 -24.42 -4.98
CA LEU A 471 -1.84 -24.56 -5.47
C LEU A 471 -2.11 -25.95 -6.04
N PRO A 472 -3.38 -26.39 -6.03
CA PRO A 472 -3.80 -27.57 -6.78
C PRO A 472 -3.49 -27.40 -8.26
N ARG A 473 -2.89 -28.40 -8.89
CA ARG A 473 -2.43 -28.33 -10.28
C ARG A 473 -3.56 -28.03 -11.25
N HIS A 474 -4.74 -28.56 -10.97
CA HIS A 474 -5.93 -28.38 -11.78
C HIS A 474 -6.52 -26.95 -11.72
N TRP A 475 -6.06 -26.08 -10.81
CA TRP A 475 -6.50 -24.67 -10.77
C TRP A 475 -5.77 -23.81 -11.81
N LEU A 476 -4.54 -24.17 -12.21
CA LEU A 476 -3.70 -23.29 -13.03
C LEU A 476 -4.30 -22.99 -14.40
N GLY A 477 -4.81 -24.01 -15.11
CA GLY A 477 -5.44 -23.82 -16.43
C GLY A 477 -6.62 -22.83 -16.36
N PRO A 478 -7.64 -23.12 -15.52
CA PRO A 478 -8.76 -22.20 -15.36
C PRO A 478 -8.37 -20.80 -14.87
N LEU A 479 -7.39 -20.67 -13.97
CA LEU A 479 -6.85 -19.37 -13.52
C LEU A 479 -6.16 -18.59 -14.65
N ALA A 480 -5.44 -19.29 -15.53
CA ALA A 480 -4.76 -18.68 -16.67
C ALA A 480 -5.77 -18.25 -17.75
N GLU A 481 -6.74 -19.10 -18.07
CA GLU A 481 -7.66 -18.93 -19.20
C GLU A 481 -8.85 -18.02 -18.90
N ARG A 482 -9.45 -18.13 -17.71
CA ARG A 482 -10.82 -17.63 -17.45
C ARG A 482 -10.89 -16.53 -16.40
N VAL A 483 -9.87 -16.44 -15.55
CA VAL A 483 -9.84 -15.51 -14.42
C VAL A 483 -8.99 -14.31 -14.78
N THR A 484 -9.59 -13.13 -14.65
CA THR A 484 -8.93 -11.85 -14.93
C THR A 484 -8.03 -11.45 -13.77
N GLU A 485 -8.56 -11.46 -12.55
CA GLU A 485 -7.79 -11.21 -11.33
C GLU A 485 -8.12 -12.24 -10.25
N VAL A 486 -7.13 -12.57 -9.43
CA VAL A 486 -7.29 -13.27 -8.17
C VAL A 486 -7.01 -12.29 -7.05
N TRP A 487 -7.99 -12.06 -6.19
CA TRP A 487 -7.82 -11.31 -4.96
C TRP A 487 -7.53 -12.26 -3.81
N VAL A 488 -6.41 -12.04 -3.17
CA VAL A 488 -5.94 -12.85 -2.04
C VAL A 488 -5.83 -11.96 -0.80
N PRO A 489 -6.12 -12.49 0.40
CA PRO A 489 -6.23 -11.66 1.59
C PRO A 489 -4.89 -11.26 2.22
N SER A 490 -3.77 -11.86 1.80
CA SER A 490 -2.45 -11.54 2.36
C SER A 490 -1.32 -11.76 1.34
N SER A 491 -0.17 -11.14 1.62
CA SER A 491 1.06 -11.31 0.85
C SER A 491 1.58 -12.76 0.90
N TYR A 492 1.34 -13.47 2.01
CA TYR A 492 1.61 -14.91 2.13
C TYR A 492 0.84 -15.71 1.08
N VAL A 493 -0.48 -15.52 0.98
CA VAL A 493 -1.30 -16.22 -0.01
C VAL A 493 -0.88 -15.84 -1.42
N ARG A 494 -0.59 -14.54 -1.66
CA ARG A 494 -0.05 -14.10 -2.96
C ARG A 494 1.20 -14.88 -3.33
N ARG A 495 2.16 -15.02 -2.40
CA ARG A 495 3.38 -15.80 -2.62
C ARG A 495 3.07 -17.25 -2.98
N CYS A 496 2.10 -17.91 -2.33
CA CYS A 496 1.69 -19.26 -2.71
C CYS A 496 1.20 -19.35 -4.17
N TYR A 497 0.45 -18.35 -4.65
CA TYR A 497 0.01 -18.28 -6.04
C TYR A 497 1.18 -18.07 -7.01
N LEU A 498 2.08 -17.12 -6.72
CA LEU A 498 3.24 -16.83 -7.56
C LEU A 498 4.20 -18.02 -7.65
N GLU A 499 4.52 -18.62 -6.50
CA GLU A 499 5.38 -19.81 -6.43
C GLU A 499 4.72 -21.05 -7.06
N SER A 500 3.42 -21.00 -7.37
CA SER A 500 2.70 -22.04 -8.13
C SER A 500 2.59 -21.71 -9.62
N GLY A 501 3.20 -20.62 -10.09
CA GLY A 501 3.21 -20.22 -11.50
C GLY A 501 2.02 -19.38 -11.95
N VAL A 502 1.24 -18.81 -11.03
CA VAL A 502 0.21 -17.82 -11.41
C VAL A 502 0.88 -16.46 -11.63
N PRO A 503 0.64 -15.76 -12.77
CA PRO A 503 1.29 -14.49 -13.08
C PRO A 503 1.05 -13.39 -12.04
N ALA A 504 2.05 -12.56 -11.80
CA ALA A 504 2.07 -11.59 -10.70
C ALA A 504 1.05 -10.45 -10.86
N GLU A 505 0.75 -10.07 -12.10
CA GLU A 505 -0.22 -9.07 -12.52
C GLU A 505 -1.67 -9.54 -12.33
N LYS A 506 -1.90 -10.85 -12.25
CA LYS A 506 -3.22 -11.42 -11.96
C LYS A 506 -3.54 -11.45 -10.48
N VAL A 507 -2.55 -11.49 -9.58
CA VAL A 507 -2.77 -11.77 -8.15
C VAL A 507 -2.60 -10.51 -7.32
N TRP A 508 -3.70 -10.01 -6.75
CA TRP A 508 -3.77 -8.76 -5.99
C TRP A 508 -4.06 -9.00 -4.50
N VAL A 509 -3.33 -8.31 -3.62
CA VAL A 509 -3.59 -8.38 -2.18
C VAL A 509 -4.71 -7.41 -1.80
N ILE A 510 -5.89 -7.96 -1.52
CA ILE A 510 -7.03 -7.23 -0.95
C ILE A 510 -7.26 -7.77 0.46
N PRO A 511 -6.73 -7.09 1.50
CA PRO A 511 -6.79 -7.62 2.86
C PRO A 511 -8.23 -7.65 3.38
N ASN A 512 -8.48 -8.49 4.38
CA ASN A 512 -9.72 -8.37 5.16
C ASN A 512 -9.61 -7.24 6.18
N GLY A 513 -10.74 -6.80 6.71
CA GLY A 513 -10.81 -5.74 7.71
C GLY A 513 -11.42 -6.18 9.03
N VAL A 514 -11.37 -5.29 10.01
CA VAL A 514 -12.17 -5.32 11.24
C VAL A 514 -13.15 -4.15 11.27
N ASP A 515 -14.27 -4.31 11.98
CA ASP A 515 -15.19 -3.22 12.27
C ASP A 515 -14.78 -2.57 13.62
N PRO A 516 -14.18 -1.37 13.62
CA PRO A 516 -13.69 -0.73 14.85
C PRO A 516 -14.80 -0.23 15.77
N ALA A 517 -16.06 -0.20 15.31
CA ALA A 517 -17.21 0.09 16.16
C ALA A 517 -17.66 -1.16 16.94
N ARG A 518 -17.33 -2.36 16.45
CA ARG A 518 -17.70 -3.64 17.09
C ARG A 518 -16.55 -4.25 17.87
N PHE A 519 -15.32 -4.15 17.38
CA PHE A 519 -14.12 -4.69 18.01
C PHE A 519 -13.26 -3.54 18.54
N HIS A 520 -13.31 -3.31 19.85
CA HIS A 520 -12.55 -2.28 20.54
C HIS A 520 -12.33 -2.68 22.01
N PRO A 521 -11.31 -2.10 22.69
CA PRO A 521 -10.94 -2.54 24.04
C PRO A 521 -11.99 -2.25 25.12
N ASP A 522 -12.91 -1.31 24.87
CA ASP A 522 -13.94 -0.91 25.84
C ASP A 522 -15.19 -1.81 25.82
N VAL A 523 -15.17 -2.89 25.02
CA VAL A 523 -16.27 -3.86 25.01
C VAL A 523 -16.30 -4.60 26.37
N PRO A 524 -17.47 -4.68 27.04
CA PRO A 524 -17.58 -5.41 28.30
C PRO A 524 -17.27 -6.91 28.13
N PRO A 525 -16.39 -7.48 28.97
CA PRO A 525 -15.98 -8.88 28.81
C PRO A 525 -17.15 -9.85 29.03
N LEU A 526 -17.14 -10.96 28.30
CA LEU A 526 -18.08 -12.06 28.49
C LEU A 526 -17.75 -12.80 29.80
N ALA A 527 -18.79 -13.15 30.56
CA ALA A 527 -18.62 -14.03 31.72
C ALA A 527 -18.28 -15.45 31.23
N LEU A 528 -17.09 -15.94 31.59
CA LEU A 528 -16.62 -17.28 31.23
C LEU A 528 -16.82 -18.24 32.41
N PRO A 529 -17.09 -19.54 32.16
CA PRO A 529 -17.29 -20.55 33.21
C PRO A 529 -15.97 -21.00 33.83
N THR A 530 -15.18 -20.04 34.32
CA THR A 530 -13.90 -20.26 34.99
C THR A 530 -13.68 -19.18 36.05
N ARG A 531 -13.00 -19.55 37.14
CA ARG A 531 -12.53 -18.60 38.16
C ARG A 531 -11.08 -18.15 37.92
N LYS A 532 -10.40 -18.74 36.93
CA LYS A 532 -8.99 -18.47 36.65
C LYS A 532 -8.82 -17.06 36.06
N SER A 533 -7.75 -16.38 36.46
CA SER A 533 -7.50 -14.99 36.04
C SER A 533 -6.83 -14.89 34.68
N VAL A 534 -5.83 -15.73 34.38
CA VAL A 534 -5.16 -15.77 33.08
C VAL A 534 -5.94 -16.68 32.13
N ARG A 535 -6.35 -16.13 30.98
CA ARG A 535 -7.18 -16.84 30.00
C ARG A 535 -6.53 -16.77 28.63
N PHE A 536 -5.98 -17.90 28.18
CA PHE A 536 -5.58 -18.05 26.79
C PHE A 536 -6.80 -18.38 25.95
N LEU A 537 -6.90 -17.77 24.77
CA LEU A 537 -8.05 -17.95 23.89
C LEU A 537 -7.61 -18.47 22.53
N PHE A 538 -8.32 -19.47 22.02
CA PHE A 538 -8.29 -19.91 20.64
C PHE A 538 -9.69 -19.76 20.03
N VAL A 539 -9.79 -19.16 18.83
CA VAL A 539 -11.06 -18.98 18.13
C VAL A 539 -10.96 -19.52 16.72
N GLY A 540 -11.66 -20.62 16.44
CA GLY A 540 -11.63 -21.25 15.13
C GLY A 540 -12.02 -22.72 15.16
N GLY A 541 -12.16 -23.32 13.97
CA GLY A 541 -12.28 -24.77 13.86
C GLY A 541 -11.05 -25.46 14.45
N THR A 542 -11.25 -26.54 15.21
CA THR A 542 -10.17 -27.31 15.88
C THR A 542 -9.39 -28.21 14.91
N LEU A 543 -8.94 -27.65 13.78
CA LEU A 543 -8.28 -28.34 12.67
C LEU A 543 -6.77 -28.40 12.85
N TRP A 544 -6.15 -29.46 12.33
CA TRP A 544 -4.69 -29.64 12.34
C TRP A 544 -3.92 -28.45 11.74
N ARG A 545 -4.39 -27.89 10.61
CA ARG A 545 -3.72 -26.73 9.99
C ARG A 545 -3.75 -25.46 10.86
N LYS A 546 -4.68 -25.37 11.82
CA LYS A 546 -4.76 -24.26 12.77
C LYS A 546 -3.87 -24.47 14.00
N GLY A 547 -3.23 -25.64 14.12
CA GLY A 547 -2.25 -25.94 15.16
C GLY A 547 -2.82 -26.07 16.56
N VAL A 548 -4.13 -26.34 16.70
CA VAL A 548 -4.73 -26.54 18.03
C VAL A 548 -4.14 -27.75 18.77
N ASP A 549 -3.65 -28.76 18.05
CA ASP A 549 -2.86 -29.86 18.61
C ASP A 549 -1.59 -29.37 19.29
N LEU A 550 -0.84 -28.47 18.63
CA LEU A 550 0.36 -27.85 19.20
C LEU A 550 0.01 -27.01 20.42
N LEU A 551 -1.10 -26.28 20.37
CA LEU A 551 -1.59 -25.49 21.51
C LEU A 551 -1.92 -26.37 22.71
N LEU A 552 -2.68 -27.45 22.53
CA LEU A 552 -3.02 -28.38 23.61
C LEU A 552 -1.75 -29.00 24.22
N GLN A 553 -0.83 -29.47 23.39
CA GLN A 553 0.43 -30.05 23.84
C GLN A 553 1.30 -29.03 24.61
N ALA A 554 1.47 -27.82 24.08
CA ALA A 554 2.25 -26.78 24.72
C ALA A 554 1.59 -26.30 26.02
N TYR A 555 0.26 -26.16 26.04
CA TYR A 555 -0.49 -25.74 27.22
C TYR A 555 -0.39 -26.76 28.36
N CYS A 556 -0.61 -28.05 28.08
CA CYS A 556 -0.46 -29.13 29.07
C CYS A 556 0.99 -29.33 29.53
N ARG A 557 1.97 -28.91 28.73
CA ARG A 557 3.38 -28.92 29.13
C ARG A 557 3.75 -27.69 29.97
N ALA A 558 3.17 -26.53 29.65
CA ALA A 558 3.48 -25.28 30.31
C ALA A 558 2.91 -25.24 31.74
N PHE A 559 1.71 -25.80 31.94
CA PHE A 559 0.89 -25.59 33.13
C PHE A 559 0.29 -26.88 33.72
N ARG A 560 -0.07 -26.80 34.99
CA ARG A 560 -0.79 -27.81 35.78
C ARG A 560 -2.17 -27.30 36.17
N ARG A 561 -3.02 -28.18 36.69
CA ARG A 561 -4.38 -27.85 37.15
C ARG A 561 -4.45 -26.70 38.18
N ASP A 562 -3.46 -26.63 39.06
CA ASP A 562 -3.45 -25.67 40.16
C ASP A 562 -3.00 -24.26 39.73
N ASP A 563 -2.33 -24.13 38.58
CA ASP A 563 -1.92 -22.83 38.04
C ASP A 563 -3.15 -21.95 37.76
N ASP A 564 -3.02 -20.63 37.94
CA ASP A 564 -4.14 -19.68 37.78
C ASP A 564 -4.41 -19.34 36.30
N VAL A 565 -4.59 -20.38 35.49
CA VAL A 565 -4.71 -20.30 34.03
C VAL A 565 -5.82 -21.19 33.50
N CYS A 566 -6.49 -20.71 32.45
CA CYS A 566 -7.49 -21.44 31.69
C CYS A 566 -7.25 -21.27 30.19
N LEU A 567 -7.37 -22.36 29.41
CA LEU A 567 -7.41 -22.32 27.96
C LEU A 567 -8.87 -22.37 27.51
N VAL A 568 -9.33 -21.29 26.89
CA VAL A 568 -10.66 -21.14 26.31
C VAL A 568 -10.58 -21.46 24.82
N ILE A 569 -11.33 -22.44 24.36
CA ILE A 569 -11.40 -22.83 22.95
C ILE A 569 -12.82 -22.59 22.45
N LYS A 570 -12.99 -21.58 21.59
CA LYS A 570 -14.24 -21.40 20.83
C LYS A 570 -14.14 -22.13 19.50
N ASP A 571 -14.85 -23.26 19.41
CA ASP A 571 -14.91 -24.08 18.20
C ASP A 571 -16.19 -23.79 17.40
N PHE A 572 -16.07 -23.75 16.07
CA PHE A 572 -17.18 -23.62 15.13
C PHE A 572 -17.51 -24.95 14.43
N GLY A 573 -16.76 -26.03 14.70
CA GLY A 573 -16.68 -27.26 13.90
C GLY A 573 -17.68 -28.37 14.19
N GLN A 574 -18.61 -28.23 15.14
CA GLN A 574 -19.63 -29.27 15.40
C GLN A 574 -20.84 -29.14 14.44
N ASP A 575 -21.16 -27.90 14.04
CA ASP A 575 -22.31 -27.56 13.18
C ASP A 575 -21.92 -26.83 11.88
N SER A 576 -20.64 -26.89 11.49
CA SER A 576 -20.13 -26.28 10.25
C SER A 576 -19.50 -27.30 9.30
N PHE A 577 -18.95 -26.80 8.19
CA PHE A 577 -18.22 -27.57 7.17
C PHE A 577 -17.12 -28.51 7.71
N TYR A 578 -16.66 -28.30 8.96
CA TYR A 578 -15.58 -29.06 9.59
C TYR A 578 -16.02 -30.26 10.44
N ARG A 579 -17.30 -30.65 10.36
CA ARG A 579 -17.86 -31.75 11.16
C ARG A 579 -17.02 -33.02 11.03
N GLY A 580 -16.56 -33.55 12.17
CA GLY A 580 -15.78 -34.79 12.26
C GLY A 580 -14.28 -34.67 12.00
N GLN A 581 -13.76 -33.48 11.69
CA GLN A 581 -12.34 -33.26 11.36
C GLN A 581 -11.52 -32.57 12.47
N GLY A 582 -12.15 -32.27 13.61
CA GLY A 582 -11.56 -31.50 14.70
C GLY A 582 -11.13 -32.33 15.93
N LEU A 583 -10.40 -31.70 16.85
CA LEU A 583 -9.86 -32.34 18.07
C LEU A 583 -10.85 -32.41 19.25
N GLY A 584 -12.16 -32.35 19.01
CA GLY A 584 -13.17 -32.28 20.07
C GLY A 584 -13.14 -33.46 21.05
N ALA A 585 -12.79 -34.67 20.60
CA ALA A 585 -12.65 -35.83 21.48
C ALA A 585 -11.42 -35.72 22.40
N GLU A 586 -10.29 -35.25 21.88
CA GLU A 586 -9.07 -35.03 22.64
C GLU A 586 -9.25 -33.91 23.68
N ILE A 587 -9.89 -32.80 23.29
CA ILE A 587 -10.22 -31.70 24.21
C ILE A 587 -11.10 -32.20 25.36
N ARG A 588 -12.15 -32.99 25.07
CA ARG A 588 -13.00 -33.59 26.12
C ARG A 588 -12.24 -34.58 27.00
N ARG A 589 -11.30 -35.33 26.44
CA ARG A 589 -10.42 -36.22 27.22
C ARG A 589 -9.57 -35.42 28.20
N LEU A 590 -8.98 -34.32 27.77
CA LEU A 590 -8.20 -33.41 28.63
C LEU A 590 -9.08 -32.75 29.70
N GLN A 591 -10.32 -32.35 29.37
CA GLN A 591 -11.27 -31.82 30.37
C GLN A 591 -11.63 -32.86 31.45
N ALA A 592 -11.66 -34.15 31.10
CA ALA A 592 -11.93 -35.24 32.03
C ALA A 592 -10.70 -35.67 32.86
N ASP A 593 -9.50 -35.26 32.46
CA ASP A 593 -8.26 -35.61 33.15
C ASP A 593 -8.10 -34.76 34.44
N PRO A 594 -8.06 -35.38 35.64
CA PRO A 594 -7.92 -34.67 36.90
C PRO A 594 -6.57 -33.95 37.04
N SER A 595 -5.55 -34.30 36.25
CA SER A 595 -4.19 -33.72 36.30
C SER A 595 -3.94 -32.60 35.29
N ALA A 596 -4.79 -32.48 34.25
CA ALA A 596 -4.61 -31.50 33.19
C ALA A 596 -4.97 -30.06 33.64
N PRO A 597 -4.27 -29.03 33.10
CA PRO A 597 -4.67 -27.63 33.29
C PRO A 597 -6.06 -27.36 32.71
N GLU A 598 -6.77 -26.37 33.26
CA GLU A 598 -8.18 -26.15 32.95
C GLU A 598 -8.40 -25.76 31.48
N ILE A 599 -9.41 -26.37 30.85
CA ILE A 599 -9.86 -26.05 29.48
C ILE A 599 -11.36 -25.79 29.48
N VAL A 600 -11.77 -24.62 28.99
CA VAL A 600 -13.16 -24.27 28.70
C VAL A 600 -13.42 -24.44 27.21
N TYR A 601 -14.25 -25.40 26.84
CA TYR A 601 -14.55 -25.74 25.45
C TYR A 601 -15.95 -25.27 25.04
N LEU A 602 -16.01 -24.23 24.19
CA LEU A 602 -17.23 -23.55 23.78
C LEU A 602 -17.64 -23.98 22.36
N THR A 603 -18.52 -24.96 22.25
CA THR A 603 -18.99 -25.51 20.96
C THR A 603 -20.29 -24.89 20.44
N GLY A 604 -21.08 -24.23 21.30
CA GLY A 604 -22.36 -23.64 20.91
C GLY A 604 -22.22 -22.48 19.92
N THR A 605 -23.29 -22.18 19.20
CA THR A 605 -23.42 -20.96 18.41
C THR A 605 -23.35 -19.74 19.33
N MET A 606 -22.70 -18.67 18.86
CA MET A 606 -22.49 -17.44 19.62
C MET A 606 -23.06 -16.28 18.80
N ALA A 607 -23.82 -15.39 19.45
CA ALA A 607 -24.33 -14.20 18.81
C ALA A 607 -23.17 -13.32 18.31
N GLU A 608 -23.35 -12.62 17.19
CA GLU A 608 -22.30 -11.74 16.64
C GLU A 608 -21.80 -10.71 17.67
N ALA A 609 -22.67 -10.20 18.52
CA ALA A 609 -22.35 -9.22 19.56
C ALA A 609 -21.49 -9.78 20.71
N ASP A 610 -21.50 -11.10 20.93
CA ASP A 610 -20.75 -11.73 22.04
C ASP A 610 -19.30 -12.07 21.67
N LEU A 611 -18.97 -12.16 20.38
CA LEU A 611 -17.61 -12.47 19.95
C LEU A 611 -16.56 -11.41 20.39
N PRO A 612 -16.79 -10.08 20.25
CA PRO A 612 -15.91 -9.06 20.81
C PRO A 612 -15.79 -9.15 22.35
N ARG A 613 -16.87 -9.55 23.03
CA ARG A 613 -16.91 -9.76 24.49
C ARG A 613 -16.07 -10.96 24.91
N LEU A 614 -16.05 -12.02 24.09
CA LEU A 614 -15.17 -13.18 24.28
C LEU A 614 -13.69 -12.77 24.15
N TYR A 615 -13.34 -11.97 23.13
CA TYR A 615 -11.97 -11.47 22.99
C TYR A 615 -11.55 -10.64 24.21
N THR A 616 -12.37 -9.68 24.64
CA THR A 616 -12.04 -8.83 25.80
C THR A 616 -12.01 -9.59 27.13
N ALA A 617 -12.70 -10.73 27.24
CA ALA A 617 -12.62 -11.62 28.41
C ALA A 617 -11.30 -12.39 28.52
N ALA A 618 -10.55 -12.52 27.42
CA ALA A 618 -9.28 -13.23 27.37
C ALA A 618 -8.09 -12.33 27.74
N THR A 619 -7.02 -12.95 28.24
CA THR A 619 -5.73 -12.30 28.48
C THR A 619 -4.90 -12.24 27.20
N CYS A 620 -4.91 -13.30 26.39
CA CYS A 620 -4.14 -13.39 25.15
C CYS A 620 -4.81 -14.35 24.17
N LEU A 621 -4.82 -14.00 22.88
CA LEU A 621 -5.19 -14.93 21.82
C LEU A 621 -3.97 -15.77 21.43
N VAL A 622 -4.16 -17.06 21.15
CA VAL A 622 -3.08 -17.98 20.74
C VAL A 622 -3.47 -18.70 19.47
N HIS A 623 -2.74 -18.45 18.39
CA HIS A 623 -2.97 -19.04 17.07
C HIS A 623 -1.64 -19.57 16.48
N PRO A 624 -1.17 -20.76 16.91
CA PRO A 624 0.02 -21.40 16.40
C PRO A 624 -0.29 -22.15 15.09
N TYR A 625 -0.88 -21.44 14.13
CA TYR A 625 -1.34 -22.06 12.89
C TYR A 625 -0.18 -22.56 12.04
N ARG A 626 -0.42 -23.65 11.32
CA ARG A 626 0.46 -24.16 10.25
C ARG A 626 0.14 -23.50 8.91
N GLY A 627 -1.12 -23.15 8.69
CA GLY A 627 -1.56 -22.39 7.53
C GLY A 627 -2.86 -21.65 7.78
N GLU A 628 -2.87 -20.35 7.47
CA GLU A 628 -4.03 -19.46 7.48
C GLU A 628 -3.98 -18.53 6.26
N GLY A 629 -5.14 -18.24 5.67
CA GLY A 629 -5.22 -17.29 4.56
C GLY A 629 -5.09 -15.83 5.03
N PHE A 630 -5.66 -15.52 6.19
CA PHE A 630 -5.62 -14.18 6.80
C PHE A 630 -5.55 -14.22 8.33
N ALA A 631 -6.31 -15.12 8.97
CA ALA A 631 -6.51 -15.17 10.42
C ALA A 631 -7.28 -13.97 11.00
N LEU A 632 -8.55 -13.81 10.58
CA LEU A 632 -9.48 -12.80 11.13
C LEU A 632 -9.52 -12.77 12.68
N PRO A 633 -9.55 -13.91 13.38
CA PRO A 633 -9.51 -13.90 14.85
C PRO A 633 -8.34 -13.14 15.47
N VAL A 634 -7.17 -13.16 14.81
CA VAL A 634 -5.97 -12.44 15.26
C VAL A 634 -6.20 -10.93 15.13
N ALA A 635 -6.71 -10.48 13.99
CA ALA A 635 -7.06 -9.08 13.76
C ALA A 635 -8.13 -8.59 14.75
N GLU A 636 -9.17 -9.39 14.98
CA GLU A 636 -10.27 -9.08 15.92
C GLU A 636 -9.78 -8.98 17.37
N ALA A 637 -8.93 -9.91 17.82
CA ALA A 637 -8.35 -9.87 19.16
C ALA A 637 -7.46 -8.65 19.37
N LEU A 638 -6.58 -8.34 18.40
CA LEU A 638 -5.76 -7.14 18.44
C LEU A 638 -6.62 -5.88 18.47
N ALA A 639 -7.69 -5.81 17.66
CA ALA A 639 -8.64 -4.69 17.68
C ALA A 639 -9.31 -4.51 19.06
N CYS A 640 -9.66 -5.61 19.74
CA CYS A 640 -10.12 -5.63 21.14
C CYS A 640 -9.03 -5.36 22.18
N GLY A 641 -7.81 -5.03 21.76
CA GLY A 641 -6.70 -4.69 22.65
C GLY A 641 -6.14 -5.90 23.38
N ARG A 642 -6.23 -7.09 22.80
CA ARG A 642 -5.62 -8.30 23.35
C ARG A 642 -4.30 -8.61 22.63
N PRO A 643 -3.23 -8.96 23.36
CA PRO A 643 -2.01 -9.47 22.74
C PRO A 643 -2.28 -10.81 22.05
N VAL A 644 -1.41 -11.17 21.12
CA VAL A 644 -1.52 -12.41 20.35
C VAL A 644 -0.19 -13.14 20.30
N ILE A 645 -0.24 -14.47 20.47
CA ILE A 645 0.85 -15.40 20.20
C ILE A 645 0.54 -16.07 18.86
N VAL A 646 1.36 -15.84 17.83
CA VAL A 646 1.05 -16.25 16.46
C VAL A 646 2.28 -16.71 15.68
N THR A 647 2.04 -17.61 14.73
CA THR A 647 3.07 -18.12 13.80
C THR A 647 3.64 -17.01 12.91
N ARG A 648 4.97 -16.93 12.84
CA ARG A 648 5.73 -16.05 11.93
C ARG A 648 5.91 -16.69 10.55
N GLY A 649 5.94 -15.87 9.49
CA GLY A 649 6.15 -16.29 8.11
C GLY A 649 4.85 -16.57 7.35
N GLY A 650 3.71 -16.27 7.96
CA GLY A 650 2.37 -16.55 7.44
C GLY A 650 1.56 -15.29 7.15
N ALA A 651 0.23 -15.42 7.09
CA ALA A 651 -0.64 -14.29 6.74
C ALA A 651 -0.68 -13.17 7.79
N CYS A 652 -0.35 -13.47 9.05
CA CYS A 652 -0.34 -12.47 10.12
C CYS A 652 0.80 -11.44 10.00
N ASP A 653 1.87 -11.77 9.26
CA ASP A 653 3.02 -10.89 9.02
C ASP A 653 2.60 -9.57 8.34
N ASP A 654 1.48 -9.55 7.61
CA ASP A 654 0.97 -8.36 6.91
C ASP A 654 0.44 -7.27 7.85
N PHE A 655 -0.01 -7.63 9.05
CA PHE A 655 -0.74 -6.70 9.91
C PHE A 655 -0.39 -6.76 11.41
N CYS A 656 0.23 -7.83 11.88
CA CYS A 656 0.67 -7.92 13.27
C CYS A 656 1.87 -7.00 13.49
N PRO A 657 1.82 -6.00 14.39
CA PRO A 657 2.90 -5.05 14.55
C PRO A 657 4.16 -5.70 15.16
N GLU A 658 5.32 -5.45 14.55
CA GLU A 658 6.62 -5.88 15.10
C GLU A 658 6.87 -5.22 16.46
N GLY A 659 7.43 -6.00 17.40
CA GLY A 659 7.68 -5.54 18.78
C GLY A 659 6.44 -5.53 19.70
N LEU A 660 5.23 -5.68 19.16
CA LEU A 660 3.98 -5.83 19.94
C LEU A 660 3.37 -7.23 19.88
N THR A 661 3.91 -8.09 19.00
CA THR A 661 3.40 -9.44 18.71
C THR A 661 4.34 -10.49 19.30
N ASP A 662 3.78 -11.51 19.95
CA ASP A 662 4.54 -12.67 20.43
C ASP A 662 4.67 -13.70 19.30
N TRP A 663 5.71 -13.54 18.49
CA TRP A 663 5.98 -14.39 17.34
C TRP A 663 6.46 -15.79 17.72
N LEU A 664 5.89 -16.80 17.08
CA LEU A 664 6.40 -18.17 17.09
C LEU A 664 7.28 -18.39 15.85
N PRO A 665 8.57 -18.73 16.03
CA PRO A 665 9.38 -19.25 14.94
C PRO A 665 8.71 -20.47 14.31
N ALA A 666 8.88 -20.64 13.00
CA ALA A 666 8.35 -21.79 12.29
C ALA A 666 9.28 -22.22 11.16
N THR A 667 9.28 -23.50 10.86
CA THR A 667 9.99 -24.08 9.70
C THR A 667 8.99 -24.55 8.65
N ARG A 668 9.44 -24.69 7.40
CA ARG A 668 8.59 -25.29 6.37
C ARG A 668 8.57 -26.80 6.53
N ARG A 669 7.38 -27.38 6.51
CA ARG A 669 7.15 -28.83 6.52
C ARG A 669 6.36 -29.21 5.29
N GLU A 670 6.91 -30.10 4.48
CA GLU A 670 6.19 -30.69 3.35
C GLU A 670 5.04 -31.59 3.83
N ILE A 671 3.95 -31.55 3.08
CA ILE A 671 2.75 -32.33 3.34
C ILE A 671 2.21 -32.91 2.04
N GLN A 672 1.40 -33.96 2.19
CA GLN A 672 0.66 -34.54 1.08
C GLN A 672 -0.81 -34.12 1.19
N LEU A 673 -1.33 -33.51 0.13
CA LEU A 673 -2.75 -33.22 0.00
C LEU A 673 -3.45 -34.32 -0.80
N GLU A 674 -4.77 -34.43 -0.64
CA GLU A 674 -5.59 -35.41 -1.37
C GLU A 674 -5.54 -35.22 -2.89
N TRP A 675 -5.30 -33.98 -3.35
CA TRP A 675 -5.16 -33.62 -4.75
C TRP A 675 -3.74 -33.20 -5.13
N PRO A 676 -3.30 -33.50 -6.36
CA PRO A 676 -1.97 -33.13 -6.83
C PRO A 676 -1.81 -31.60 -6.94
N THR A 677 -0.70 -31.10 -6.42
CA THR A 677 -0.27 -29.70 -6.47
C THR A 677 0.82 -29.48 -7.53
N VAL A 678 1.15 -28.22 -7.83
CA VAL A 678 2.17 -27.84 -8.85
C VAL A 678 3.62 -28.15 -8.41
N GLY A 679 3.78 -28.58 -7.15
CA GLY A 679 5.00 -29.11 -6.53
C GLY A 679 4.65 -29.65 -5.14
N PRO A 680 5.62 -30.10 -4.32
CA PRO A 680 5.35 -30.54 -2.95
C PRO A 680 4.60 -29.46 -2.17
N ALA A 681 3.40 -29.79 -1.67
CA ALA A 681 2.66 -28.89 -0.80
C ALA A 681 3.40 -28.77 0.54
N TRP A 682 3.26 -27.63 1.20
CA TRP A 682 3.93 -27.41 2.49
C TRP A 682 3.11 -26.50 3.39
N VAL A 683 3.37 -26.58 4.68
CA VAL A 683 2.83 -25.70 5.71
C VAL A 683 3.97 -25.18 6.59
N LEU A 684 3.68 -24.19 7.42
CA LEU A 684 4.56 -23.80 8.52
C LEU A 684 4.40 -24.82 9.66
N GLU A 685 5.49 -25.19 10.31
CA GLU A 685 5.49 -25.97 11.56
C GLU A 685 6.05 -25.07 12.67
N PRO A 686 5.18 -24.49 13.51
CA PRO A 686 5.59 -23.64 14.63
C PRO A 686 6.42 -24.40 15.66
N ASP A 687 7.41 -23.73 16.23
CA ASP A 687 8.21 -24.27 17.33
C ASP A 687 7.35 -24.39 18.60
N ARG A 688 7.18 -25.65 19.05
CA ARG A 688 6.38 -25.97 20.23
C ARG A 688 7.03 -25.52 21.54
N GLU A 689 8.35 -25.55 21.64
CA GLU A 689 9.05 -25.08 22.85
C GLU A 689 8.95 -23.56 22.95
N ALA A 690 9.12 -22.85 21.83
CA ALA A 690 8.86 -21.41 21.79
C ALA A 690 7.41 -21.09 22.18
N LEU A 691 6.43 -21.91 21.78
CA LEU A 691 5.05 -21.73 22.22
C LEU A 691 4.89 -21.91 23.74
N VAL A 692 5.54 -22.91 24.35
CA VAL A 692 5.56 -23.08 25.81
C VAL A 692 6.16 -21.85 26.50
N GLU A 693 7.28 -21.34 26.01
CA GLU A 693 7.95 -20.15 26.55
C GLU A 693 7.05 -18.91 26.47
N ARG A 694 6.38 -18.68 25.33
CA ARG A 694 5.47 -17.53 25.15
C ARG A 694 4.23 -17.63 26.02
N LEU A 695 3.66 -18.82 26.17
CA LEU A 695 2.56 -19.06 27.11
C LEU A 695 2.99 -18.72 28.54
N ARG A 696 4.17 -19.17 28.98
CA ARG A 696 4.69 -18.84 30.32
C ARG A 696 4.97 -17.35 30.50
N ALA A 697 5.59 -16.70 29.52
CA ALA A 697 5.87 -15.26 29.59
C ALA A 697 4.59 -14.41 29.75
N VAL A 698 3.50 -14.78 29.07
CA VAL A 698 2.20 -14.10 29.24
C VAL A 698 1.57 -14.40 30.59
N TYR A 699 1.71 -15.63 31.09
CA TYR A 699 1.22 -16.02 32.41
C TYR A 699 1.96 -15.29 33.55
N GLU A 700 3.28 -15.09 33.41
CA GLU A 700 4.12 -14.42 34.40
C GLU A 700 3.89 -12.90 34.45
N ASP A 701 3.64 -12.24 33.31
CA ASP A 701 3.32 -10.80 33.26
C ASP A 701 2.12 -10.50 32.34
N PRO A 702 0.89 -10.81 32.78
CA PRO A 702 -0.33 -10.56 32.00
C PRO A 702 -0.60 -9.06 31.80
N ALA A 703 -0.08 -8.21 32.68
CA ALA A 703 -0.21 -6.76 32.57
C ALA A 703 0.64 -6.20 31.43
N ALA A 704 1.89 -6.65 31.26
CA ALA A 704 2.72 -6.30 30.11
C ALA A 704 2.11 -6.80 28.81
N ALA A 705 1.61 -8.03 28.78
CA ALA A 705 0.92 -8.57 27.62
C ALA A 705 -0.29 -7.69 27.24
N SER A 706 -1.11 -7.30 28.22
CA SER A 706 -2.26 -6.42 28.01
C SER A 706 -1.86 -5.04 27.45
N ARG A 707 -0.75 -4.45 27.94
CA ARG A 707 -0.22 -3.18 27.39
C ARG A 707 0.18 -3.31 25.92
N ARG A 708 0.82 -4.41 25.53
CA ARG A 708 1.15 -4.68 24.11
C ARG A 708 -0.11 -4.79 23.25
N GLY A 709 -1.11 -5.53 23.73
CA GLY A 709 -2.41 -5.66 23.06
C GLY A 709 -3.10 -4.32 22.84
N LEU A 710 -3.18 -3.47 23.87
CA LEU A 710 -3.77 -2.14 23.78
C LEU A 710 -3.03 -1.23 22.79
N ALA A 711 -1.70 -1.28 22.78
CA ALA A 711 -0.90 -0.54 21.80
C ALA A 711 -1.18 -1.00 20.36
N ALA A 712 -1.33 -2.31 20.14
CA ALA A 712 -1.64 -2.85 18.82
C ALA A 712 -3.07 -2.52 18.35
N SER A 713 -4.04 -2.41 19.27
CA SER A 713 -5.44 -2.09 18.94
C SER A 713 -5.60 -0.82 18.12
N HIS A 714 -4.87 0.24 18.47
CA HIS A 714 -4.96 1.49 17.73
C HIS A 714 -4.53 1.33 16.27
N ILE A 715 -3.47 0.55 16.02
CA ILE A 715 -2.94 0.27 14.68
C ILE A 715 -3.98 -0.50 13.87
N ILE A 716 -4.55 -1.57 14.43
CA ILE A 716 -5.51 -2.42 13.73
C ILE A 716 -6.81 -1.66 13.44
N ARG A 717 -7.36 -0.93 14.42
CA ARG A 717 -8.62 -0.18 14.27
C ARG A 717 -8.54 1.02 13.33
N THR A 718 -7.33 1.45 12.94
CA THR A 718 -7.13 2.58 12.02
C THR A 718 -6.63 2.14 10.64
N ARG A 719 -5.85 1.06 10.55
CA ARG A 719 -5.18 0.64 9.31
C ARG A 719 -5.75 -0.63 8.68
N LEU A 720 -6.47 -1.44 9.44
CA LEU A 720 -7.00 -2.74 8.98
C LEU A 720 -8.52 -2.77 9.06
N THR A 721 -9.20 -1.74 8.56
CA THR A 721 -10.67 -1.68 8.56
C THR A 721 -11.27 -2.15 7.22
N TRP A 722 -12.56 -2.49 7.23
CA TRP A 722 -13.27 -2.85 6.00
C TRP A 722 -13.32 -1.71 4.98
N GLU A 723 -13.27 -0.45 5.42
CA GLU A 723 -13.17 0.71 4.53
C GLU A 723 -11.82 0.76 3.80
N VAL A 724 -10.72 0.42 4.49
CA VAL A 724 -9.38 0.34 3.86
C VAL A 724 -9.33 -0.78 2.84
N ALA A 725 -9.89 -1.94 3.19
CA ALA A 725 -10.03 -3.08 2.26
C ALA A 725 -10.88 -2.70 1.03
N ALA A 726 -12.03 -2.05 1.25
CA ALA A 726 -12.91 -1.59 0.19
C ALA A 726 -12.27 -0.53 -0.71
N ALA A 727 -11.43 0.36 -0.17
CA ALA A 727 -10.72 1.34 -0.99
C ALA A 727 -9.75 0.65 -1.97
N ARG A 728 -9.04 -0.39 -1.54
CA ARG A 728 -8.16 -1.19 -2.41
C ARG A 728 -8.96 -1.97 -3.45
N ALA A 729 -10.05 -2.61 -3.03
CA ALA A 729 -10.95 -3.33 -3.94
C ALA A 729 -11.56 -2.39 -4.98
N LEU A 730 -12.04 -1.20 -4.56
CA LEU A 730 -12.63 -0.20 -5.44
C LEU A 730 -11.63 0.29 -6.49
N HIS A 731 -10.37 0.52 -6.10
CA HIS A 731 -9.32 0.89 -7.05
C HIS A 731 -9.19 -0.13 -8.19
N ARG A 732 -9.18 -1.43 -7.86
CA ARG A 732 -9.15 -2.51 -8.87
C ARG A 732 -10.43 -2.57 -9.68
N LEU A 733 -11.60 -2.48 -9.04
CA LEU A 733 -12.90 -2.53 -9.74
C LEU A 733 -13.05 -1.41 -10.75
N LEU A 734 -12.60 -0.20 -10.42
CA LEU A 734 -12.63 0.92 -11.36
C LEU A 734 -11.68 0.71 -12.55
N ALA A 735 -10.52 0.07 -12.34
CA ALA A 735 -9.61 -0.28 -13.44
C ALA A 735 -10.23 -1.33 -14.36
N LEU A 736 -10.79 -2.40 -13.78
CA LEU A 736 -11.47 -3.47 -14.52
C LEU A 736 -12.71 -2.97 -15.26
N GLY A 737 -13.51 -2.11 -14.63
CA GLY A 737 -14.69 -1.51 -15.24
C GLY A 737 -14.37 -0.65 -16.46
N ARG A 738 -13.24 0.09 -16.43
CA ARG A 738 -12.76 0.84 -17.60
C ARG A 738 -12.29 -0.08 -18.72
N ALA A 739 -11.51 -1.11 -18.40
CA ALA A 739 -11.04 -2.07 -19.39
C ALA A 739 -12.20 -2.79 -20.10
N ALA A 740 -13.24 -3.16 -19.34
CA ALA A 740 -14.45 -3.78 -19.89
C ALA A 740 -15.27 -2.87 -20.81
N ALA A 741 -15.08 -1.54 -20.72
CA ALA A 741 -15.78 -0.56 -21.55
C ALA A 741 -15.06 -0.25 -22.89
N VAL A 742 -13.80 -0.70 -23.06
CA VAL A 742 -12.91 -0.29 -24.16
C VAL A 742 -12.78 -1.34 -25.28
N THR A 743 -13.35 -2.54 -25.14
CA THR A 743 -13.24 -3.60 -26.16
C THR A 743 -13.95 -3.23 -27.48
N PRO A 744 -13.23 -3.09 -28.63
CA PRO A 744 -13.85 -2.88 -29.94
C PRO A 744 -14.30 -4.21 -30.57
N ALA A 745 -15.26 -4.14 -31.49
CA ALA A 745 -15.75 -5.28 -32.28
C ALA A 745 -14.65 -5.87 -33.21
N PRO A 746 -14.69 -7.18 -33.54
CA PRO A 746 -13.61 -7.84 -34.26
C PRO A 746 -13.72 -7.64 -35.78
N GLY A 747 -12.63 -7.17 -36.39
CA GLY A 747 -12.45 -7.19 -37.85
C GLY A 747 -11.24 -6.37 -38.30
N GLU A 748 -10.14 -7.03 -38.64
CA GLU A 748 -9.40 -6.91 -39.91
C GLU A 748 -8.04 -7.61 -39.84
N MET A 749 -7.77 -8.43 -40.85
CA MET A 749 -6.55 -9.20 -41.05
C MET A 749 -5.48 -8.35 -41.75
N ALA A 750 -4.21 -8.52 -41.38
CA ALA A 750 -3.07 -8.11 -42.21
C ALA A 750 -2.00 -9.21 -42.23
N THR A 751 -1.37 -9.34 -43.40
CA THR A 751 -0.73 -10.53 -43.99
C THR A 751 0.80 -10.58 -43.81
N GLY A 752 1.38 -11.79 -43.90
CA GLY A 752 2.73 -12.18 -43.44
C GLY A 752 4.00 -11.71 -44.20
N GLN A 753 5.18 -11.89 -43.57
CA GLN A 753 6.35 -12.68 -44.04
C GLN A 753 7.35 -12.97 -42.87
N PRO A 754 8.22 -14.02 -42.96
CA PRO A 754 8.99 -14.58 -41.84
C PRO A 754 10.48 -14.14 -41.78
N ASN A 755 11.09 -14.35 -40.60
CA ASN A 755 12.47 -14.03 -40.13
C ASN A 755 12.66 -12.62 -39.55
N GLY A 756 12.46 -12.48 -38.24
CA GLY A 756 12.78 -11.26 -37.49
C GLY A 756 13.47 -11.59 -36.17
N ALA A 757 14.37 -10.68 -35.76
CA ALA A 757 15.01 -10.59 -34.44
C ALA A 757 14.01 -10.88 -33.30
N PRO A 758 14.47 -11.33 -32.12
CA PRO A 758 13.55 -11.64 -31.03
C PRO A 758 12.78 -10.37 -30.62
N VAL A 759 11.45 -10.49 -30.58
CA VAL A 759 10.51 -9.39 -30.37
C VAL A 759 10.10 -9.38 -28.90
N TRP A 760 10.43 -8.30 -28.19
CA TRP A 760 9.97 -8.07 -26.83
C TRP A 760 8.44 -7.93 -26.79
N SER A 761 7.76 -8.75 -25.97
CA SER A 761 6.30 -8.80 -25.84
C SER A 761 5.77 -8.30 -24.49
N GLY A 762 6.66 -7.92 -23.57
CA GLY A 762 6.29 -7.30 -22.31
C GLY A 762 5.68 -5.91 -22.55
N GLY A 763 4.64 -5.53 -21.82
CA GLY A 763 4.24 -4.13 -21.71
C GLY A 763 4.79 -3.59 -20.40
N LEU A 764 5.72 -2.64 -20.45
CA LEU A 764 6.09 -1.86 -19.27
C LEU A 764 5.00 -0.80 -19.06
N ASP A 765 4.27 -0.88 -17.94
CA ASP A 765 3.37 0.18 -17.46
C ASP A 765 4.22 1.33 -16.92
N LEU A 766 4.85 2.06 -17.85
CA LEU A 766 5.56 3.30 -17.57
C LEU A 766 4.89 4.41 -18.37
N SER A 767 4.69 5.56 -17.70
CA SER A 767 4.06 6.72 -18.31
C SER A 767 4.76 7.08 -19.64
N PRO A 768 4.03 7.33 -20.76
CA PRO A 768 4.58 7.79 -22.04
C PRO A 768 5.38 9.12 -21.99
N THR A 769 5.53 9.71 -20.79
CA THR A 769 6.22 10.98 -20.53
C THR A 769 7.64 10.81 -19.99
N ASP A 770 8.09 9.60 -19.62
CA ASP A 770 9.47 9.35 -19.18
C ASP A 770 10.43 9.44 -20.38
N PRO A 771 11.42 10.36 -20.39
CA PRO A 771 12.36 10.50 -21.51
C PRO A 771 13.15 9.23 -21.84
N ALA A 772 13.49 8.40 -20.85
CA ALA A 772 14.17 7.12 -21.08
C ALA A 772 13.22 6.11 -21.74
N VAL A 773 11.95 6.08 -21.34
CA VAL A 773 10.92 5.21 -21.94
C VAL A 773 10.55 5.69 -23.34
N ARG A 774 10.53 7.00 -23.59
CA ARG A 774 10.33 7.56 -24.93
C ARG A 774 11.50 7.23 -25.85
N LEU A 775 12.74 7.38 -25.37
CA LEU A 775 13.93 7.01 -26.13
C LEU A 775 14.04 5.50 -26.34
N PHE A 776 13.56 4.69 -25.39
CA PHE A 776 13.40 3.26 -25.54
C PHE A 776 12.35 2.90 -26.60
N ALA A 777 11.17 3.53 -26.55
CA ALA A 777 10.13 3.35 -27.56
C ALA A 777 10.55 3.85 -28.95
N GLU A 778 11.30 4.96 -29.01
CA GLU A 778 11.94 5.47 -30.22
C GLU A 778 12.98 4.48 -30.74
N GLY A 779 13.86 3.97 -29.88
CA GLY A 779 14.83 2.94 -30.21
C GLY A 779 14.18 1.65 -30.71
N GLN A 780 13.07 1.24 -30.11
CA GLN A 780 12.27 0.10 -30.55
C GLN A 780 11.64 0.34 -31.94
N ALA A 781 11.08 1.53 -32.18
CA ALA A 781 10.52 1.90 -33.47
C ALA A 781 11.60 2.00 -34.57
N LEU A 782 12.77 2.56 -34.24
CA LEU A 782 13.91 2.66 -35.15
C LEU A 782 14.49 1.28 -35.50
N LEU A 783 14.56 0.38 -34.51
CA LEU A 783 14.95 -1.02 -34.73
C LEU A 783 13.96 -1.72 -35.67
N GLN A 784 12.65 -1.53 -35.46
CA GLN A 784 11.62 -2.07 -36.37
C GLN A 784 11.70 -1.47 -37.78
N ALA A 785 12.11 -0.21 -37.90
CA ALA A 785 12.33 0.46 -39.17
C ALA A 785 13.67 0.08 -39.85
N GLY A 786 14.54 -0.67 -39.17
CA GLY A 786 15.84 -1.10 -39.68
C GLY A 786 16.96 -0.05 -39.58
N ASP A 787 16.72 1.10 -38.96
CA ASP A 787 17.77 2.11 -38.71
C ASP A 787 18.55 1.74 -37.43
N LEU A 788 19.46 0.77 -37.59
CA LEU A 788 20.21 0.18 -36.48
C LEU A 788 21.13 1.20 -35.77
N GLU A 789 21.62 2.22 -36.49
CA GLU A 789 22.49 3.25 -35.92
C GLU A 789 21.72 4.25 -35.08
N ALA A 790 20.55 4.69 -35.55
CA ALA A 790 19.69 5.56 -34.77
C ALA A 790 19.07 4.80 -33.58
N ALA A 791 18.69 3.53 -33.76
CA ALA A 791 18.20 2.67 -32.69
C ALA A 791 19.23 2.50 -31.58
N GLU A 792 20.48 2.20 -31.92
CA GLU A 792 21.58 2.09 -30.95
C GLU A 792 21.75 3.39 -30.15
N ARG A 793 21.85 4.54 -30.83
CA ARG A 793 22.00 5.84 -30.15
C ARG A 793 20.81 6.19 -29.26
N ALA A 794 19.59 5.87 -29.68
CA ALA A 794 18.39 6.12 -28.90
C ALA A 794 18.34 5.23 -27.64
N LEU A 795 18.71 3.95 -27.77
CA LEU A 795 18.75 3.00 -26.66
C LEU A 795 19.91 3.25 -25.70
N GLU A 796 21.09 3.63 -26.18
CA GLU A 796 22.22 4.07 -25.33
C GLU A 796 21.81 5.31 -24.53
N ARG A 797 21.18 6.30 -25.17
CA ARG A 797 20.64 7.47 -24.46
C ARG A 797 19.50 7.12 -23.50
N ALA A 798 18.71 6.09 -23.81
CA ALA A 798 17.70 5.57 -22.88
C ALA A 798 18.36 4.97 -21.64
N LEU A 799 19.48 4.26 -21.79
CA LEU A 799 20.27 3.72 -20.68
C LEU A 799 21.08 4.77 -19.94
N ASP A 800 21.58 5.81 -20.61
CA ASP A 800 22.21 6.96 -19.94
C ASP A 800 21.22 7.65 -19.00
N LEU A 801 19.94 7.71 -19.40
CA LEU A 801 18.86 8.31 -18.61
C LEU A 801 18.28 7.36 -17.55
N ASN A 802 18.28 6.06 -17.84
CA ASN A 802 17.87 5.00 -16.91
C ASN A 802 18.74 3.75 -17.10
N PRO A 803 19.86 3.64 -16.35
CA PRO A 803 20.76 2.49 -16.47
C PRO A 803 20.10 1.15 -16.13
N TYR A 804 18.99 1.18 -15.40
CA TYR A 804 18.22 0.01 -14.95
C TYR A 804 17.08 -0.35 -15.91
N LEU A 805 16.99 0.28 -17.08
CA LEU A 805 16.00 -0.08 -18.10
C LEU A 805 16.46 -1.36 -18.83
N VAL A 806 16.31 -2.50 -18.16
CA VAL A 806 16.79 -3.82 -18.64
C VAL A 806 16.24 -4.17 -20.03
N ALA A 807 15.02 -3.71 -20.37
CA ALA A 807 14.45 -3.85 -21.71
C ALA A 807 15.26 -3.11 -22.79
N ALA A 808 15.84 -1.93 -22.49
CA ALA A 808 16.70 -1.21 -23.42
C ALA A 808 18.08 -1.88 -23.57
N GLN A 809 18.62 -2.47 -22.49
CA GLN A 809 19.84 -3.31 -22.56
C GLN A 809 19.62 -4.52 -23.47
N TYR A 810 18.47 -5.18 -23.35
CA TYR A 810 18.08 -6.28 -24.22
C TYR A 810 17.97 -5.86 -25.70
N LEU A 811 17.30 -4.73 -25.99
CA LEU A 811 17.19 -4.23 -27.36
C LEU A 811 18.55 -3.80 -27.94
N LEU A 812 19.48 -3.29 -27.14
CA LEU A 812 20.86 -3.05 -27.58
C LEU A 812 21.57 -4.34 -27.96
N GLY A 813 21.37 -5.42 -27.19
CA GLY A 813 21.85 -6.75 -27.55
C GLY A 813 21.30 -7.21 -28.91
N CYS A 814 20.01 -6.99 -29.16
CA CYS A 814 19.39 -7.28 -30.46
C CYS A 814 20.00 -6.43 -31.59
N VAL A 815 20.17 -5.12 -31.39
CA VAL A 815 20.80 -4.22 -32.36
C VAL A 815 22.23 -4.65 -32.66
N ALA A 816 23.02 -4.99 -31.62
CA ALA A 816 24.38 -5.46 -31.78
C ALA A 816 24.47 -6.78 -32.56
N LEU A 817 23.53 -7.72 -32.33
CA LEU A 817 23.43 -8.96 -33.11
C LEU A 817 23.13 -8.72 -34.58
N GLU A 818 22.19 -7.84 -34.90
CA GLU A 818 21.84 -7.49 -36.29
C GLU A 818 22.99 -6.77 -37.00
N ARG A 819 23.80 -6.01 -36.25
CA ARG A 819 25.03 -5.37 -36.76
C ARG A 819 26.26 -6.29 -36.81
N GLY A 820 26.13 -7.55 -36.40
CA GLY A 820 27.23 -8.52 -36.38
C GLY A 820 28.30 -8.27 -35.31
N ARG A 821 28.01 -7.43 -34.30
CA ARG A 821 28.91 -7.16 -33.16
C ARG A 821 28.62 -8.15 -32.02
N LEU A 822 29.04 -9.41 -32.21
CA LEU A 822 28.71 -10.50 -31.29
C LEU A 822 29.13 -10.23 -29.83
N GLU A 823 30.28 -9.61 -29.62
CA GLU A 823 30.83 -9.48 -28.25
C GLU A 823 30.09 -8.41 -27.45
N ALA A 824 29.67 -7.34 -28.13
CA ALA A 824 28.78 -6.33 -27.56
C ALA A 824 27.37 -6.92 -27.30
N ALA A 825 26.88 -7.81 -28.17
CA ALA A 825 25.61 -8.49 -27.95
C ALA A 825 25.65 -9.43 -26.74
N LEU A 826 26.71 -10.22 -26.59
CA LEU A 826 26.90 -11.10 -25.43
C LEU A 826 26.94 -10.29 -24.14
N GLN A 827 27.74 -9.22 -24.09
CA GLN A 827 27.82 -8.35 -22.92
C GLN A 827 26.46 -7.74 -22.55
N ALA A 828 25.71 -7.26 -23.54
CA ALA A 828 24.39 -6.66 -23.32
C ALA A 828 23.36 -7.68 -22.82
N PHE A 829 23.34 -8.90 -23.37
CA PHE A 829 22.43 -9.96 -22.93
C PHE A 829 22.83 -10.57 -21.58
N GLU A 830 24.13 -10.72 -21.29
CA GLU A 830 24.62 -11.19 -19.99
C GLU A 830 24.22 -10.20 -18.88
N GLN A 831 24.35 -8.89 -19.15
CA GLN A 831 23.89 -7.86 -18.21
C GLN A 831 22.37 -7.90 -18.03
N ALA A 832 21.60 -8.03 -19.12
CA ALA A 832 20.14 -8.14 -19.04
C ALA A 832 19.68 -9.37 -18.23
N VAL A 833 20.38 -10.50 -18.37
CA VAL A 833 20.15 -11.72 -17.60
C VAL A 833 20.56 -11.57 -16.14
N ALA A 834 21.63 -10.83 -15.83
CA ALA A 834 22.06 -10.58 -14.45
C ALA A 834 21.06 -9.70 -13.69
N ASP A 835 20.49 -8.70 -14.37
CA ASP A 835 19.58 -7.73 -13.77
C ASP A 835 18.13 -8.26 -13.66
N ALA A 836 17.71 -9.14 -14.56
CA ALA A 836 16.38 -9.77 -14.54
C ALA A 836 16.45 -11.26 -14.97
N PRO A 837 16.96 -12.14 -14.09
CA PRO A 837 17.23 -13.54 -14.42
C PRO A 837 15.99 -14.40 -14.68
N GLU A 838 14.78 -13.89 -14.42
CA GLU A 838 13.50 -14.56 -14.64
C GLU A 838 12.86 -14.29 -16.02
N VAL A 839 13.45 -13.43 -16.85
CA VAL A 839 12.88 -13.04 -18.15
C VAL A 839 13.37 -13.97 -19.26
N ALA A 840 12.45 -14.77 -19.82
CA ALA A 840 12.77 -15.79 -20.81
C ALA A 840 13.35 -15.22 -22.12
N ASP A 841 12.85 -14.07 -22.59
CA ASP A 841 13.34 -13.38 -23.79
C ASP A 841 14.85 -13.06 -23.69
N PHE A 842 15.35 -12.73 -22.50
CA PHE A 842 16.75 -12.35 -22.28
C PHE A 842 17.68 -13.56 -22.37
N HIS A 843 17.30 -14.68 -21.74
CA HIS A 843 18.00 -15.95 -21.88
C HIS A 843 17.95 -16.48 -23.31
N ASN A 844 16.83 -16.30 -24.01
CA ASN A 844 16.72 -16.69 -25.41
C ASN A 844 17.62 -15.82 -26.31
N GLY A 845 17.67 -14.50 -26.09
CA GLY A 845 18.58 -13.59 -26.79
C GLY A 845 20.06 -13.95 -26.55
N LEU A 846 20.43 -14.24 -25.31
CA LEU A 846 21.76 -14.73 -24.94
C LEU A 846 22.09 -16.05 -25.64
N GLY A 847 21.15 -17.00 -25.67
CA GLY A 847 21.31 -18.28 -26.35
C GLY A 847 21.55 -18.12 -27.85
N VAL A 848 20.85 -17.20 -28.51
CA VAL A 848 21.08 -16.88 -29.93
C VAL A 848 22.47 -16.28 -30.16
N ALA A 849 22.90 -15.36 -29.29
CA ALA A 849 24.23 -14.75 -29.38
C ALA A 849 25.35 -15.79 -29.19
N LEU A 850 25.23 -16.65 -28.18
CA LEU A 850 26.17 -17.75 -27.91
C LEU A 850 26.20 -18.77 -29.05
N TRP A 851 25.05 -19.07 -29.65
CA TRP A 851 24.97 -19.97 -30.80
C TRP A 851 25.72 -19.39 -32.00
N ARG A 852 25.51 -18.11 -32.34
CA ARG A 852 26.25 -17.43 -33.41
C ARG A 852 27.76 -17.32 -33.12
N ALA A 853 28.14 -17.26 -31.85
CA ALA A 853 29.55 -17.28 -31.41
C ALA A 853 30.18 -18.69 -31.44
N GLY A 854 29.43 -19.74 -31.80
CA GLY A 854 29.90 -21.12 -31.79
C GLY A 854 29.99 -21.76 -30.40
N ARG A 855 29.50 -21.08 -29.35
CA ARG A 855 29.49 -21.57 -27.95
C ARG A 855 28.27 -22.47 -27.71
N LEU A 856 28.22 -23.60 -28.43
CA LEU A 856 27.00 -24.40 -28.60
C LEU A 856 26.46 -25.01 -27.28
N ALA A 857 27.32 -25.41 -26.35
CA ALA A 857 26.89 -25.98 -25.07
C ALA A 857 26.22 -24.93 -24.17
N GLU A 858 26.78 -23.71 -24.17
CA GLU A 858 26.28 -22.59 -23.38
C GLU A 858 24.98 -22.03 -24.00
N ALA A 859 24.88 -22.02 -25.33
CA ALA A 859 23.65 -21.70 -26.04
C ALA A 859 22.51 -22.65 -25.67
N ALA A 860 22.78 -23.97 -25.60
CA ALA A 860 21.78 -24.95 -25.18
C ALA A 860 21.31 -24.71 -23.74
N ALA A 861 22.24 -24.42 -22.82
CA ALA A 861 21.91 -24.08 -21.43
C ALA A 861 21.08 -22.78 -21.34
N ALA A 862 21.41 -21.77 -22.12
CA ALA A 862 20.67 -20.51 -22.17
C ALA A 862 19.24 -20.70 -22.70
N PHE A 863 19.05 -21.50 -23.76
CA PHE A 863 17.69 -21.85 -24.24
C PHE A 863 16.91 -22.68 -23.22
N GLU A 864 17.55 -23.61 -22.50
CA GLU A 864 16.90 -24.36 -21.43
C GLU A 864 16.49 -23.45 -20.26
N ARG A 865 17.31 -22.45 -19.93
CA ARG A 865 16.98 -21.41 -18.96
C ARG A 865 15.81 -20.53 -19.42
N ALA A 866 15.78 -20.14 -20.70
CA ALA A 866 14.65 -19.41 -21.27
C ALA A 866 13.34 -20.21 -21.14
N LEU A 867 13.39 -21.51 -21.45
CA LEU A 867 12.25 -22.42 -21.35
C LEU A 867 11.86 -22.78 -19.91
N ALA A 868 12.79 -22.69 -18.96
CA ALA A 868 12.49 -22.79 -17.54
C ALA A 868 11.77 -21.54 -17.01
N CYS A 869 12.07 -20.36 -17.58
CA CYS A 869 11.42 -19.10 -17.25
C CYS A 869 10.04 -18.98 -17.90
N ASP A 870 9.93 -19.31 -19.19
CA ASP A 870 8.68 -19.40 -19.93
C ASP A 870 8.64 -20.66 -20.82
N PRO A 871 7.97 -21.73 -20.37
CA PRO A 871 7.81 -22.96 -21.14
C PRO A 871 6.97 -22.81 -22.42
N GLN A 872 6.27 -21.69 -22.61
CA GLN A 872 5.49 -21.39 -23.81
C GLN A 872 6.23 -20.48 -24.80
N HIS A 873 7.50 -20.17 -24.52
CA HIS A 873 8.31 -19.33 -25.39
C HIS A 873 8.66 -20.04 -26.70
N LEU A 874 7.84 -19.83 -27.73
CA LEU A 874 7.98 -20.46 -29.05
C LEU A 874 9.37 -20.27 -29.67
N GLY A 875 9.93 -19.05 -29.57
CA GLY A 875 11.28 -18.74 -30.06
C GLY A 875 12.37 -19.62 -29.45
N ALA A 876 12.36 -19.82 -28.12
CA ALA A 876 13.33 -20.64 -27.42
C ALA A 876 13.19 -22.14 -27.79
N TRP A 877 11.97 -22.65 -27.98
CA TRP A 877 11.77 -24.03 -28.47
C TRP A 877 12.30 -24.23 -29.89
N LEU A 878 12.01 -23.29 -30.79
CA LEU A 878 12.50 -23.32 -32.17
C LEU A 878 14.03 -23.22 -32.23
N ASN A 879 14.62 -22.32 -31.44
CA ASN A 879 16.07 -22.15 -31.37
C ASN A 879 16.76 -23.37 -30.77
N ARG A 880 16.19 -23.97 -29.70
CA ARG A 880 16.71 -25.22 -29.12
C ARG A 880 16.63 -26.38 -30.10
N ALA A 881 15.53 -26.49 -30.85
CA ALA A 881 15.36 -27.50 -31.88
C ALA A 881 16.36 -27.31 -33.03
N GLY A 882 16.54 -26.08 -33.51
CA GLY A 882 17.52 -25.75 -34.55
C GLY A 882 18.95 -26.06 -34.13
N LEU A 883 19.35 -25.66 -32.91
CA LEU A 883 20.66 -25.97 -32.35
C LEU A 883 20.86 -27.49 -32.20
N ALA A 884 19.84 -28.21 -31.76
CA ALA A 884 19.89 -29.67 -31.64
C ALA A 884 20.05 -30.37 -33.01
N VAL A 885 19.43 -29.84 -34.08
CA VAL A 885 19.66 -30.34 -35.45
C VAL A 885 21.11 -30.13 -35.87
N GLU A 886 21.69 -28.97 -35.60
CA GLU A 886 23.08 -28.66 -35.92
C GLU A 886 24.07 -29.54 -35.14
N GLN A 887 23.73 -29.87 -33.89
CA GLN A 887 24.51 -30.78 -33.04
C GLN A 887 24.27 -32.27 -33.36
N GLY A 888 23.39 -32.61 -34.30
CA GLY A 888 23.02 -34.00 -34.62
C GLY A 888 22.21 -34.71 -33.51
N GLN A 889 21.62 -33.96 -32.57
CA GLN A 889 20.83 -34.47 -31.45
C GLN A 889 19.35 -34.65 -31.84
N GLU A 890 19.09 -35.57 -32.76
CA GLU A 890 17.75 -35.78 -33.34
C GLU A 890 16.62 -35.98 -32.32
N PRO A 891 16.77 -36.76 -31.21
CA PRO A 891 15.70 -36.93 -30.23
C PRO A 891 15.34 -35.62 -29.50
N VAL A 892 16.33 -34.76 -29.26
CA VAL A 892 16.13 -33.46 -28.61
C VAL A 892 15.46 -32.49 -29.59
N ALA A 893 15.89 -32.50 -30.85
CA ALA A 893 15.31 -31.70 -31.91
C ALA A 893 13.82 -32.03 -32.14
N ARG A 894 13.46 -33.32 -32.22
CA ARG A 894 12.07 -33.75 -32.38
C ARG A 894 11.18 -33.34 -31.20
N ARG A 895 11.64 -33.54 -29.96
CA ARG A 895 10.88 -33.13 -28.77
C ARG A 895 10.66 -31.63 -28.69
N ALA A 896 11.70 -30.84 -29.00
CA ALA A 896 11.59 -29.37 -29.00
C ALA A 896 10.67 -28.88 -30.13
N LEU A 897 10.73 -29.49 -31.31
CA LEU A 897 9.81 -29.20 -32.42
C LEU A 897 8.36 -29.59 -32.10
N GLU A 898 8.12 -30.73 -31.45
CA GLU A 898 6.77 -31.11 -31.00
C GLU A 898 6.17 -30.07 -30.07
N ARG A 899 6.97 -29.53 -29.16
CA ARG A 899 6.56 -28.42 -28.28
C ARG A 899 6.29 -27.14 -29.06
N ALA A 900 7.15 -26.76 -30.00
CA ALA A 900 6.93 -25.59 -30.84
C ALA A 900 5.65 -25.73 -31.69
N ARG A 901 5.38 -26.91 -32.26
CA ARG A 901 4.18 -27.20 -33.04
C ARG A 901 2.91 -27.21 -32.20
N ALA A 902 2.99 -27.63 -30.94
CA ALA A 902 1.86 -27.56 -30.02
C ALA A 902 1.50 -26.11 -29.68
N LEU A 903 2.49 -25.21 -29.64
CA LEU A 903 2.28 -23.78 -29.33
C LEU A 903 1.78 -23.00 -30.55
N ALA A 904 2.32 -23.28 -31.73
CA ALA A 904 1.93 -22.60 -32.97
C ALA A 904 2.05 -23.55 -34.17
N PRO A 905 1.02 -24.40 -34.43
CA PRO A 905 1.07 -25.40 -35.49
C PRO A 905 1.18 -24.80 -36.90
N ASP A 906 0.67 -23.58 -37.07
CA ASP A 906 0.66 -22.85 -38.34
C ASP A 906 1.82 -21.86 -38.49
N ASP A 907 2.77 -21.80 -37.54
CA ASP A 907 3.94 -20.91 -37.67
C ASP A 907 4.87 -21.42 -38.79
N PRO A 908 5.20 -20.59 -39.80
CA PRO A 908 6.05 -21.00 -40.92
C PRO A 908 7.43 -21.54 -40.49
N ARG A 909 7.98 -21.08 -39.37
CA ARG A 909 9.28 -21.54 -38.85
C ARG A 909 9.18 -22.95 -38.28
N VAL A 910 8.05 -23.29 -37.65
CA VAL A 910 7.77 -24.66 -37.19
C VAL A 910 7.66 -25.60 -38.38
N GLN A 911 6.94 -25.21 -39.43
CA GLN A 911 6.78 -26.03 -40.63
C GLN A 911 8.10 -26.24 -41.37
N ALA A 912 8.91 -25.19 -41.51
CA ALA A 912 10.23 -25.27 -42.14
C ALA A 912 11.19 -26.20 -41.35
N LEU A 913 11.20 -26.10 -40.02
CA LEU A 913 12.02 -26.96 -39.18
C LEU A 913 11.54 -28.41 -39.16
N ALA A 914 10.22 -28.63 -39.24
CA ALA A 914 9.62 -29.95 -39.40
C ALA A 914 10.00 -30.61 -40.73
N ALA A 915 10.01 -29.86 -41.83
CA ALA A 915 10.44 -30.36 -43.13
C ALA A 915 11.93 -30.72 -43.16
N ARG A 916 12.77 -30.04 -42.37
CA ARG A 916 14.20 -30.34 -42.23
C ARG A 916 14.49 -31.57 -41.35
N LEU A 917 13.52 -31.99 -40.54
CA LEU A 917 13.60 -33.15 -39.62
C LEU A 917 12.78 -34.37 -40.12
N ALA A 918 12.05 -34.21 -41.21
CA ALA A 918 11.38 -35.29 -41.95
C ALA A 918 12.36 -35.89 -42.97
#